data_AF-S3DTU5-F1
#
_entry.id   AF-S3DTU5-F1
#
_cell.length_a   1.000
_cell.length_b   1.000
_cell.length_c   1.000
_cell.angle_alpha   90.00
_cell.angle_beta   90.00
_cell.angle_gamma   90.00
#
_symmetry.space_group_name_H-M   'P 1'
#
loop_
_entity.id
_entity.type
_entity.pdbx_description
1 polymer ?
#
loop_
_entity_poly.entity_id
_entity_poly.type
_entity_poly.pdbx_seq_one_letter_code
_entity_poly.pdbx_strand_id
1 'polypeptide(L)'
;MSSDLKRGSSSKTVFVVTTITFVLATVFVVGRLISRFVILKNRTADDWCIILAWFIAFGLSFAIDFGTSKGLGRHDIDIPHDWLNALRQSEYAFTILYNPALMATKTSILIFYLRMSRNTQNILRIASYVTLGIVNVAGVVLTFMNAFQCSPIRAAYDPFVSGNTKCISIVTLYLCSAPVNIITDLAILVLPIPVLTGMRLPQRQKTVLVFTFALGIFVTIIDVVRIYYLQQAASDQIKAYDRLGTSVDFAYSAATAFLWSAVEVNVGIICACIPTMKPLIKRILPAMITDPLRTRGSKSDSSSSHINHSPHDRLPSIAEPIPAPEPAYSASPMPHMTDFGNSEQGAGNGQPHEMDMMDFLTTPDMVQSSMTRTHTARTTATDNTVYFGFVNMRRPKSMLKAKGWESFKYCTTVTVLFFLWGFSYGLLNTLNNQIARIAGQSVSQTVGLSAAYFGAYFLGAMTLGQYVLRNCGFKATFISGLCIYGTGTLMFWPSAVLTSFPGFIISNFVVGFGLSVLETAANPFIALCGPSSSSEFRLLMAQGVQGVGSILSQLLAEKALFNGIVSSPSLIDVQWTYLAIALFDVCLALLFYYMPLPEANDQDLQMQSDDLEVWHYDTIFSPKIRLIYFSIGAAVFAQFCYVAAQESMSVWIGQLLSELAPRGSATLSNDNVVLVGHTTFTAGRFLFGALCLIIRPRILLLVVFAGCIIFATLTMAVHTDANGISAFAIMLFFFEGPIFPMVFAIGLRGMGRRTKIAAAGLTAAAAGGSIFPFVMLAIQRLQHHTTQYSYCVVIALFAAGIFYPIYLNMAPKARNQVDPRPMVAGPPIQKIGRKLSIIVNKLGSVGNGKGSPGLPIVEHRERSRQRESLGSEVGSVE
;
A
#
# COMPACT_ATOMS: atom_id res chain seq x y z
N MET A 1 27.93 -47.31 12.63
CA MET A 1 26.77 -48.08 12.12
C MET A 1 25.47 -47.29 12.18
N SER A 2 24.99 -46.85 13.35
CA SER A 2 23.85 -45.91 13.46
C SER A 2 24.13 -44.52 12.85
N SER A 3 25.40 -44.10 12.85
CA SER A 3 25.93 -42.94 12.13
C SER A 3 25.73 -43.02 10.62
N ASP A 4 26.02 -44.18 10.03
CA ASP A 4 26.24 -44.30 8.59
C ASP A 4 24.93 -44.49 7.82
N LEU A 5 23.89 -44.97 8.53
CA LEU A 5 22.49 -44.93 8.09
C LEU A 5 21.96 -43.49 7.92
N LYS A 6 22.50 -42.49 8.63
CA LYS A 6 22.20 -41.06 8.37
C LYS A 6 23.00 -40.51 7.19
N ARG A 7 24.31 -40.78 7.12
CA ARG A 7 25.21 -40.32 6.03
C ARG A 7 24.66 -40.59 4.62
N GLY A 8 24.03 -41.76 4.40
CA GLY A 8 23.47 -42.15 3.11
C GLY A 8 22.06 -41.63 2.78
N SER A 9 21.44 -40.82 3.65
CA SER A 9 20.02 -40.47 3.55
C SER A 9 19.73 -39.27 2.62
N SER A 10 20.57 -38.24 2.65
CA SER A 10 20.30 -36.96 1.95
C SER A 10 20.32 -37.13 0.42
N SER A 11 21.40 -37.64 -0.18
CA SER A 11 21.48 -37.87 -1.64
C SER A 11 20.30 -38.67 -2.22
N LYS A 12 19.83 -39.71 -1.51
CA LYS A 12 18.69 -40.52 -1.93
C LYS A 12 17.37 -39.74 -1.89
N THR A 13 17.18 -38.93 -0.85
CA THR A 13 16.00 -38.06 -0.71
C THR A 13 15.95 -37.02 -1.82
N VAL A 14 17.10 -36.41 -2.13
CA VAL A 14 17.26 -35.41 -3.20
C VAL A 14 16.88 -35.99 -4.56
N PHE A 15 17.45 -37.15 -4.93
CA PHE A 15 17.14 -37.84 -6.19
C PHE A 15 15.65 -38.21 -6.32
N VAL A 16 15.09 -38.85 -5.29
CA VAL A 16 13.70 -39.36 -5.32
C VAL A 16 12.69 -38.20 -5.45
N VAL A 17 12.84 -37.12 -4.70
CA VAL A 17 11.89 -35.99 -4.73
C VAL A 17 12.07 -35.13 -5.99
N THR A 18 13.30 -34.97 -6.50
CA THR A 18 13.56 -34.32 -7.80
C THR A 18 12.87 -35.08 -8.93
N THR A 19 13.13 -36.38 -9.05
CA THR A 19 12.50 -37.26 -10.04
C THR A 19 10.97 -37.24 -9.94
N ILE A 20 10.38 -37.40 -8.75
CA ILE A 20 8.91 -37.44 -8.57
C ILE A 20 8.27 -36.11 -8.96
N THR A 21 8.83 -34.97 -8.56
CA THR A 21 8.25 -33.66 -8.89
C THR A 21 8.36 -33.33 -10.39
N PHE A 22 9.45 -33.73 -11.05
CA PHE A 22 9.58 -33.57 -12.51
C PHE A 22 8.59 -34.46 -13.28
N VAL A 23 8.38 -35.72 -12.85
CA VAL A 23 7.38 -36.61 -13.46
C VAL A 23 5.97 -36.03 -13.30
N LEU A 24 5.62 -35.51 -12.11
CA LEU A 24 4.34 -34.84 -11.89
C LEU A 24 4.18 -33.60 -12.79
N ALA A 25 5.19 -32.73 -12.86
CA ALA A 25 5.16 -31.56 -13.74
C ALA A 25 4.96 -31.94 -15.21
N THR A 26 5.64 -33.00 -15.66
CA THR A 26 5.50 -33.56 -17.03
C THR A 26 4.06 -33.99 -17.33
N VAL A 27 3.37 -34.66 -16.40
CA VAL A 27 1.96 -35.05 -16.57
C VAL A 27 1.04 -33.83 -16.72
N PHE A 28 1.26 -32.78 -15.92
CA PHE A 28 0.48 -31.53 -16.04
C PHE A 28 0.76 -30.78 -17.36
N VAL A 29 2.01 -30.74 -17.83
CA VAL A 29 2.38 -30.16 -19.13
C VAL A 29 1.73 -30.94 -20.27
N VAL A 30 1.82 -32.27 -20.29
CA VAL A 30 1.16 -33.10 -21.33
C VAL A 30 -0.36 -32.91 -21.31
N GLY A 31 -0.98 -32.85 -20.13
CA GLY A 31 -2.41 -32.53 -19.98
C GLY A 31 -2.78 -31.16 -20.56
N ARG A 32 -1.96 -30.13 -20.34
CA ARG A 32 -2.10 -28.81 -20.97
C ARG A 32 -1.95 -28.87 -22.48
N LEU A 33 -0.96 -29.59 -23.02
CA LEU A 33 -0.75 -29.73 -24.46
C LEU A 33 -1.93 -30.42 -25.15
N ILE A 34 -2.47 -31.50 -24.58
CA ILE A 34 -3.68 -32.17 -25.08
C ILE A 34 -4.89 -31.21 -25.05
N SER A 35 -5.07 -30.47 -23.96
CA SER A 35 -6.13 -29.46 -23.80
C SER A 35 -6.06 -28.38 -24.91
N ARG A 36 -4.87 -27.88 -25.24
CA ARG A 36 -4.68 -26.73 -26.13
C ARG A 36 -4.55 -27.11 -27.60
N PHE A 37 -3.75 -28.13 -27.93
CA PHE A 37 -3.45 -28.54 -29.30
C PHE A 37 -4.51 -29.51 -29.85
N VAL A 38 -5.00 -30.47 -29.06
CA VAL A 38 -5.92 -31.52 -29.54
C VAL A 38 -7.38 -31.13 -29.33
N ILE A 39 -7.76 -30.64 -28.14
CA ILE A 39 -9.16 -30.32 -27.82
C ILE A 39 -9.56 -28.94 -28.36
N LEU A 40 -8.76 -27.89 -28.10
CA LEU A 40 -9.09 -26.52 -28.51
C LEU A 40 -8.48 -26.08 -29.85
N LYS A 41 -7.52 -26.84 -30.42
CA LYS A 41 -6.75 -26.52 -31.64
C LYS A 41 -6.17 -25.08 -31.70
N ASN A 42 -5.98 -24.43 -30.55
CA ASN A 42 -5.64 -23.02 -30.45
C ASN A 42 -4.30 -22.89 -29.71
N ARG A 43 -3.26 -22.46 -30.43
CA ARG A 43 -1.88 -22.34 -29.95
C ARG A 43 -1.59 -20.89 -29.56
N THR A 44 -1.16 -20.63 -28.33
CA THR A 44 -0.80 -19.27 -27.87
C THR A 44 0.59 -19.24 -27.24
N ALA A 45 1.18 -18.05 -27.10
CA ALA A 45 2.57 -17.89 -26.64
C ALA A 45 2.84 -18.49 -25.25
N ASP A 46 1.85 -18.47 -24.34
CA ASP A 46 1.95 -19.12 -23.02
C ASP A 46 2.14 -20.65 -23.12
N ASP A 47 1.64 -21.28 -24.18
CA ASP A 47 1.84 -22.72 -24.45
C ASP A 47 3.24 -23.03 -25.02
N TRP A 48 3.90 -22.07 -25.67
CA TRP A 48 5.31 -22.21 -26.07
C TRP A 48 6.27 -21.95 -24.91
N CYS A 49 6.01 -20.91 -24.10
CA CYS A 49 6.84 -20.60 -22.94
C CYS A 49 6.86 -21.75 -21.90
N ILE A 50 5.75 -22.48 -21.72
CA ILE A 50 5.72 -23.62 -20.79
C ILE A 50 6.45 -24.86 -21.33
N ILE A 51 6.48 -25.07 -22.66
CA ILE A 51 7.31 -26.13 -23.28
C ILE A 51 8.79 -25.82 -23.06
N LEU A 52 9.20 -24.56 -23.28
CA LEU A 52 10.57 -24.11 -23.04
C LEU A 52 10.95 -24.25 -21.55
N ALA A 53 10.07 -23.82 -20.64
CA ALA A 53 10.28 -23.99 -19.19
C ALA A 53 10.47 -25.45 -18.80
N TRP A 54 9.62 -26.35 -19.31
CA TRP A 54 9.71 -27.80 -19.05
C TRP A 54 11.01 -28.42 -19.59
N PHE A 55 11.47 -28.02 -20.78
CA PHE A 55 12.73 -28.50 -21.35
C PHE A 55 13.95 -28.05 -20.52
N ILE A 56 13.94 -26.80 -20.03
CA ILE A 56 15.01 -26.31 -19.13
C ILE A 56 14.92 -27.01 -17.76
N ALA A 57 13.71 -27.25 -17.24
CA ALA A 57 13.49 -27.97 -15.98
C ALA A 57 13.91 -29.45 -16.05
N PHE A 58 13.83 -30.08 -17.22
CA PHE A 58 14.43 -31.41 -17.46
C PHE A 58 15.95 -31.37 -17.29
N GLY A 59 16.63 -30.43 -17.95
CA GLY A 59 18.08 -30.25 -17.82
C GLY A 59 18.50 -29.91 -16.37
N LEU A 60 17.71 -29.09 -15.68
CA LEU A 60 17.90 -28.75 -14.27
C LEU A 60 17.82 -30.00 -13.37
N SER A 61 16.77 -30.81 -13.54
CA SER A 61 16.54 -32.02 -12.76
C SER A 61 17.64 -33.06 -13.04
N PHE A 62 17.99 -33.26 -14.30
CA PHE A 62 19.08 -34.15 -14.72
C PHE A 62 20.44 -33.75 -14.14
N ALA A 63 20.74 -32.45 -14.06
CA ALA A 63 21.99 -31.97 -13.44
C ALA A 63 22.05 -32.33 -11.94
N ILE A 64 20.96 -32.16 -11.20
CA ILE A 64 20.86 -32.54 -9.78
C ILE A 64 21.00 -34.05 -9.62
N ASP A 65 20.22 -34.83 -10.37
CA ASP A 65 20.20 -36.29 -10.28
C ASP A 65 21.58 -36.89 -10.63
N PHE A 66 22.24 -36.39 -11.68
CA PHE A 66 23.63 -36.74 -11.99
C PHE A 66 24.59 -36.33 -10.86
N GLY A 67 24.43 -35.13 -10.29
CA GLY A 67 25.18 -34.68 -9.12
C GLY A 67 25.07 -35.63 -7.92
N THR A 68 23.88 -36.19 -7.64
CA THR A 68 23.72 -37.18 -6.54
C THR A 68 24.53 -38.46 -6.78
N SER A 69 24.73 -38.86 -8.04
CA SER A 69 25.61 -39.98 -8.42
C SER A 69 27.10 -39.67 -8.22
N LYS A 70 27.48 -38.39 -8.10
CA LYS A 70 28.86 -37.89 -7.97
C LYS A 70 29.19 -37.31 -6.58
N GLY A 71 28.27 -37.39 -5.62
CA GLY A 71 28.52 -37.02 -4.22
C GLY A 71 27.64 -35.90 -3.67
N LEU A 72 26.80 -35.26 -4.48
CA LEU A 72 25.83 -34.27 -3.99
C LEU A 72 24.95 -34.88 -2.89
N GLY A 73 24.85 -34.23 -1.74
CA GLY A 73 24.14 -34.75 -0.56
C GLY A 73 24.97 -35.67 0.35
N ARG A 74 26.29 -35.77 0.13
CA ARG A 74 27.24 -36.38 1.07
C ARG A 74 28.05 -35.31 1.80
N HIS A 75 28.62 -35.70 2.94
CA HIS A 75 29.63 -34.91 3.66
C HIS A 75 30.86 -34.70 2.77
N ASP A 76 31.51 -33.53 2.83
CA ASP A 76 32.57 -33.15 1.87
C ASP A 76 33.79 -34.11 1.95
N ILE A 77 34.02 -34.67 3.15
CA ILE A 77 35.06 -35.67 3.45
C ILE A 77 34.76 -37.07 2.88
N ASP A 78 33.49 -37.38 2.57
CA ASP A 78 33.03 -38.69 2.09
C ASP A 78 32.95 -38.75 0.54
N ILE A 79 33.60 -37.80 -0.17
CA ILE A 79 33.58 -37.64 -1.64
C ILE A 79 34.98 -37.89 -2.25
N PRO A 80 35.15 -38.89 -3.14
CA PRO A 80 36.40 -39.13 -3.86
C PRO A 80 36.82 -37.94 -4.74
N HIS A 81 38.11 -37.61 -4.77
CA HIS A 81 38.65 -36.51 -5.57
C HIS A 81 38.36 -36.63 -7.08
N ASP A 82 38.32 -37.85 -7.62
CA ASP A 82 37.97 -38.11 -9.03
C ASP A 82 36.54 -37.66 -9.38
N TRP A 83 35.66 -37.52 -8.39
CA TRP A 83 34.26 -37.12 -8.61
C TRP A 83 34.05 -35.61 -8.48
N LEU A 84 34.98 -34.87 -7.87
CA LEU A 84 34.86 -33.42 -7.62
C LEU A 84 34.58 -32.63 -8.90
N ASN A 85 35.28 -32.94 -9.99
CA ASN A 85 35.12 -32.23 -11.27
C ASN A 85 33.74 -32.46 -11.88
N ALA A 86 33.26 -33.70 -11.87
CA ALA A 86 31.92 -34.05 -12.36
C ALA A 86 30.81 -33.44 -11.48
N LEU A 87 31.05 -33.38 -10.17
CA LEU A 87 30.16 -32.71 -9.21
C LEU A 87 30.10 -31.21 -9.50
N ARG A 88 31.23 -30.48 -9.50
CA ARG A 88 31.26 -29.02 -9.77
C ARG A 88 30.67 -28.65 -11.14
N GLN A 89 30.91 -29.46 -12.18
CA GLN A 89 30.26 -29.27 -13.48
C GLN A 89 28.73 -29.39 -13.40
N SER A 90 28.20 -30.33 -12.60
CA SER A 90 26.76 -30.47 -12.38
C SER A 90 26.15 -29.32 -11.56
N GLU A 91 26.86 -28.83 -10.54
CA GLU A 91 26.44 -27.65 -9.76
C GLU A 91 26.38 -26.38 -10.64
N TYR A 92 27.37 -26.19 -11.50
CA TYR A 92 27.45 -25.06 -12.43
C TYR A 92 26.40 -25.13 -13.56
N ALA A 93 26.08 -26.33 -14.05
CA ALA A 93 24.95 -26.51 -14.97
C ALA A 93 23.61 -26.16 -14.29
N PHE A 94 23.44 -26.57 -13.02
CA PHE A 94 22.25 -26.26 -12.23
C PHE A 94 22.06 -24.74 -11.99
N THR A 95 23.10 -24.00 -11.58
CA THR A 95 23.00 -22.55 -11.32
C THR A 95 22.60 -21.75 -12.56
N ILE A 96 23.09 -22.16 -13.73
CA ILE A 96 22.77 -21.52 -15.02
C ILE A 96 21.34 -21.86 -15.47
N LEU A 97 20.88 -23.10 -15.34
CA LEU A 97 19.56 -23.54 -15.83
C LEU A 97 18.40 -23.09 -14.92
N TYR A 98 18.67 -22.87 -13.63
CA TYR A 98 17.66 -22.52 -12.63
C TYR A 98 16.91 -21.20 -12.93
N ASN A 99 17.63 -20.09 -13.14
CA ASN A 99 17.00 -18.78 -13.36
C ASN A 99 16.16 -18.73 -14.67
N PRO A 100 16.63 -19.26 -15.82
CA PRO A 100 15.82 -19.36 -17.04
C PRO A 100 14.56 -20.22 -16.89
N ALA A 101 14.60 -21.32 -16.12
CA ALA A 101 13.44 -22.18 -15.91
C ALA A 101 12.29 -21.44 -15.20
N LEU A 102 12.61 -20.69 -14.14
CA LEU A 102 11.65 -19.82 -13.46
C LEU A 102 11.18 -18.68 -14.36
N MET A 103 12.10 -18.00 -15.05
CA MET A 103 11.76 -16.88 -15.94
C MET A 103 10.75 -17.30 -17.02
N ALA A 104 10.95 -18.46 -17.65
CA ALA A 104 10.03 -19.02 -18.65
C ALA A 104 8.68 -19.44 -18.05
N THR A 105 8.69 -20.02 -16.84
CA THR A 105 7.49 -20.42 -16.09
C THR A 105 6.63 -19.20 -15.72
N LYS A 106 7.22 -18.21 -15.06
CA LYS A 106 6.60 -16.93 -14.68
C LYS A 106 6.07 -16.18 -15.91
N THR A 107 6.82 -16.21 -17.02
CA THR A 107 6.40 -15.65 -18.32
C THR A 107 5.15 -16.33 -18.89
N SER A 108 5.03 -17.67 -18.82
CA SER A 108 3.80 -18.38 -19.25
C SER A 108 2.57 -17.92 -18.46
N ILE A 109 2.69 -17.75 -17.14
CA ILE A 109 1.60 -17.29 -16.27
C ILE A 109 1.19 -15.84 -16.61
N LEU A 110 2.17 -14.95 -16.82
CA LEU A 110 1.91 -13.54 -17.13
C LEU A 110 1.28 -13.35 -18.52
N ILE A 111 1.70 -14.14 -19.53
CA ILE A 111 1.04 -14.16 -20.84
C ILE A 111 -0.40 -14.69 -20.73
N PHE A 112 -0.64 -15.70 -19.90
CA PHE A 112 -1.99 -16.19 -19.61
C PHE A 112 -2.87 -15.09 -18.97
N TYR A 113 -2.36 -14.30 -18.02
CA TYR A 113 -3.10 -13.16 -17.43
C TYR A 113 -3.32 -12.01 -18.43
N LEU A 114 -2.34 -11.69 -19.27
CA LEU A 114 -2.50 -10.72 -20.36
C LEU A 114 -3.62 -11.16 -21.34
N ARG A 115 -3.68 -12.45 -21.69
CA ARG A 115 -4.78 -13.00 -22.50
C ARG A 115 -6.13 -12.91 -21.80
N MET A 116 -6.21 -13.23 -20.50
CA MET A 116 -7.43 -13.17 -19.70
C MET A 116 -7.97 -11.74 -19.56
N SER A 117 -7.08 -10.77 -19.35
CA SER A 117 -7.41 -9.36 -19.09
C SER A 117 -7.84 -8.54 -20.31
N ARG A 118 -7.70 -9.09 -21.54
CA ARG A 118 -7.87 -8.38 -22.83
C ARG A 118 -9.15 -7.56 -22.94
N ASN A 119 -10.25 -8.04 -22.36
CA ASN A 119 -11.57 -7.39 -22.38
C ASN A 119 -12.08 -6.96 -20.98
N THR A 120 -11.26 -7.04 -19.93
CA THR A 120 -11.73 -6.89 -18.53
C THR A 120 -11.31 -5.57 -17.87
N GLN A 121 -10.00 -5.31 -17.74
CA GLN A 121 -9.51 -4.08 -17.10
C GLN A 121 -8.11 -3.70 -17.64
N ASN A 122 -7.98 -2.45 -18.11
CA ASN A 122 -6.71 -1.91 -18.60
C ASN A 122 -5.60 -1.89 -17.53
N ILE A 123 -5.97 -1.67 -16.26
CA ILE A 123 -5.03 -1.61 -15.13
C ILE A 123 -4.31 -2.96 -14.94
N LEU A 124 -5.05 -4.08 -14.90
CA LEU A 124 -4.43 -5.41 -14.77
C LEU A 124 -3.51 -5.71 -15.96
N ARG A 125 -3.94 -5.34 -17.18
CA ARG A 125 -3.15 -5.52 -18.39
C ARG A 125 -1.82 -4.75 -18.34
N ILE A 126 -1.83 -3.48 -17.93
CA ILE A 126 -0.62 -2.66 -17.75
C ILE A 126 0.29 -3.28 -16.68
N ALA A 127 -0.26 -3.63 -15.51
CA ALA A 127 0.50 -4.23 -14.42
C ALA A 127 1.15 -5.57 -14.84
N SER A 128 0.43 -6.44 -15.57
CA SER A 128 0.98 -7.69 -16.10
C SER A 128 2.10 -7.48 -17.12
N TYR A 129 2.03 -6.44 -17.98
CA TYR A 129 3.16 -6.09 -18.87
C TYR A 129 4.38 -5.60 -18.08
N VAL A 130 4.19 -4.81 -17.01
CA VAL A 130 5.27 -4.33 -16.15
C VAL A 130 5.95 -5.50 -15.42
N THR A 131 5.18 -6.39 -14.78
CA THR A 131 5.72 -7.59 -14.12
C THR A 131 6.41 -8.52 -15.13
N LEU A 132 5.88 -8.69 -16.35
CA LEU A 132 6.50 -9.47 -17.42
C LEU A 132 7.88 -8.89 -17.82
N GLY A 133 7.99 -7.57 -17.94
CA GLY A 133 9.26 -6.88 -18.20
C GLY A 133 10.27 -7.11 -17.08
N ILE A 134 9.87 -6.91 -15.82
CA ILE A 134 10.72 -7.11 -14.63
C ILE A 134 11.25 -8.56 -14.57
N VAL A 135 10.36 -9.55 -14.71
CA VAL A 135 10.72 -10.98 -14.70
C VAL A 135 11.77 -11.32 -15.74
N ASN A 136 11.60 -10.86 -16.98
CA ASN A 136 12.51 -11.20 -18.07
C ASN A 136 13.85 -10.45 -17.98
N VAL A 137 13.83 -9.14 -17.65
CA VAL A 137 15.07 -8.37 -17.47
C VAL A 137 15.88 -8.92 -16.31
N ALA A 138 15.27 -9.18 -15.15
CA ALA A 138 15.97 -9.73 -14.00
C ALA A 138 16.46 -11.16 -14.23
N GLY A 139 15.63 -12.03 -14.85
CA GLY A 139 16.01 -13.40 -15.19
C GLY A 139 17.22 -13.45 -16.12
N VAL A 140 17.27 -12.59 -17.16
CA VAL A 140 18.41 -12.46 -18.06
C VAL A 140 19.67 -11.98 -17.32
N VAL A 141 19.57 -10.91 -16.52
CA VAL A 141 20.72 -10.38 -15.75
C VAL A 141 21.26 -11.42 -14.77
N LEU A 142 20.40 -12.07 -13.98
CA LEU A 142 20.80 -13.12 -13.04
C LEU A 142 21.42 -14.33 -13.74
N THR A 143 20.93 -14.71 -14.91
CA THR A 143 21.52 -15.80 -15.72
C THR A 143 22.93 -15.44 -16.18
N PHE A 144 23.15 -14.22 -16.68
CA PHE A 144 24.49 -13.76 -17.06
C PHE A 144 25.44 -13.64 -15.86
N MET A 145 24.96 -13.19 -14.69
CA MET A 145 25.77 -13.13 -13.47
C MET A 145 26.21 -14.52 -12.98
N ASN A 146 25.37 -15.56 -13.14
CA ASN A 146 25.74 -16.94 -12.81
C ASN A 146 26.69 -17.54 -13.87
N ALA A 147 26.46 -17.29 -15.15
CA ALA A 147 27.33 -17.77 -16.23
C ALA A 147 28.73 -17.13 -16.23
N PHE A 148 28.85 -15.90 -15.75
CA PHE A 148 30.13 -15.17 -15.64
C PHE A 148 30.58 -14.95 -14.18
N GLN A 149 30.21 -15.87 -13.27
CA GLN A 149 30.49 -15.74 -11.83
C GLN A 149 31.99 -15.74 -11.45
N CYS A 150 32.87 -16.20 -12.34
CA CYS A 150 34.31 -16.30 -12.12
C CYS A 150 35.11 -15.69 -13.28
N SER A 151 36.25 -15.07 -12.94
CA SER A 151 37.31 -14.70 -13.87
C SER A 151 38.61 -15.43 -13.49
N PRO A 152 39.14 -16.33 -14.36
CA PRO A 152 38.52 -16.84 -15.59
C PRO A 152 37.34 -17.79 -15.33
N ILE A 153 36.43 -17.90 -16.30
CA ILE A 153 35.17 -18.69 -16.19
C ILE A 153 35.44 -20.16 -15.80
N ARG A 154 36.58 -20.74 -16.22
CA ARG A 154 36.94 -22.13 -15.92
C ARG A 154 36.96 -22.44 -14.41
N ALA A 155 37.34 -21.47 -13.58
CA ALA A 155 37.37 -21.62 -12.12
C ALA A 155 35.98 -21.81 -11.48
N ALA A 156 34.89 -21.65 -12.25
CA ALA A 156 33.52 -21.95 -11.79
C ALA A 156 33.20 -23.46 -11.76
N TYR A 157 33.95 -24.29 -12.52
CA TYR A 157 33.65 -25.72 -12.68
C TYR A 157 34.89 -26.64 -12.63
N ASP A 158 36.10 -26.07 -12.61
CA ASP A 158 37.37 -26.77 -12.45
C ASP A 158 38.07 -26.27 -11.16
N PRO A 159 38.19 -27.10 -10.10
CA PRO A 159 38.81 -26.73 -8.84
C PRO A 159 40.35 -26.72 -8.89
N PHE A 160 40.98 -27.18 -9.97
CA PHE A 160 42.44 -27.31 -10.08
C PHE A 160 43.11 -26.13 -10.83
N VAL A 161 42.36 -25.05 -11.12
CA VAL A 161 42.86 -23.86 -11.82
C VAL A 161 43.84 -23.07 -10.94
N SER A 162 45.13 -23.17 -11.21
CA SER A 162 46.18 -22.40 -10.54
C SER A 162 46.29 -20.98 -11.11
N GLY A 163 46.06 -19.96 -10.26
CA GLY A 163 46.17 -18.55 -10.64
C GLY A 163 45.46 -17.61 -9.66
N ASN A 164 45.49 -16.31 -9.95
CA ASN A 164 44.78 -15.28 -9.17
C ASN A 164 43.30 -15.22 -9.56
N THR A 165 42.54 -16.24 -9.16
CA THR A 165 41.11 -16.41 -9.48
C THR A 165 40.25 -15.43 -8.68
N LYS A 166 39.31 -14.75 -9.36
CA LYS A 166 38.28 -13.93 -8.70
C LYS A 166 36.90 -14.47 -9.06
N CYS A 167 36.19 -14.96 -8.04
CA CYS A 167 34.82 -15.45 -8.16
C CYS A 167 33.89 -14.70 -7.21
N ILE A 168 32.66 -14.45 -7.64
CA ILE A 168 31.56 -14.05 -6.76
C ILE A 168 31.11 -15.30 -5.99
N SER A 169 30.82 -15.20 -4.70
CA SER A 169 30.33 -16.38 -3.97
C SER A 169 28.94 -16.79 -4.46
N ILE A 170 28.74 -18.10 -4.63
CA ILE A 170 27.46 -18.68 -5.05
C ILE A 170 26.31 -18.28 -4.11
N VAL A 171 26.61 -18.17 -2.80
CA VAL A 171 25.68 -17.68 -1.77
C VAL A 171 25.30 -16.21 -2.03
N THR A 172 26.28 -15.35 -2.33
CA THR A 172 26.05 -13.93 -2.66
C THR A 172 25.10 -13.80 -3.85
N LEU A 173 25.33 -14.57 -4.92
CA LEU A 173 24.45 -14.55 -6.11
C LEU A 173 23.02 -14.99 -5.76
N TYR A 174 22.86 -16.09 -5.01
CA TYR A 174 21.53 -16.57 -4.62
C TYR A 174 20.81 -15.61 -3.68
N LEU A 175 21.46 -15.08 -2.63
CA LEU A 175 20.87 -14.10 -1.72
C LEU A 175 20.49 -12.79 -2.43
N CYS A 176 21.17 -12.43 -3.53
CA CYS A 176 20.74 -11.31 -4.37
C CYS A 176 19.54 -11.65 -5.28
N SER A 177 19.46 -12.89 -5.76
CA SER A 177 18.34 -13.35 -6.60
C SER A 177 17.03 -13.55 -5.84
N ALA A 178 17.11 -13.99 -4.58
CA ALA A 178 15.94 -14.49 -3.86
C ALA A 178 14.87 -13.44 -3.55
N PRO A 179 15.22 -12.18 -3.16
CA PRO A 179 14.25 -11.10 -3.01
C PRO A 179 13.52 -10.79 -4.33
N VAL A 180 14.19 -10.90 -5.48
CA VAL A 180 13.59 -10.67 -6.80
C VAL A 180 12.61 -11.79 -7.17
N ASN A 181 12.92 -13.04 -6.82
CA ASN A 181 11.97 -14.14 -6.97
C ASN A 181 10.73 -13.90 -6.09
N ILE A 182 10.91 -13.67 -4.79
CA ILE A 182 9.81 -13.38 -3.84
C ILE A 182 8.95 -12.20 -4.31
N ILE A 183 9.54 -11.07 -4.75
CA ILE A 183 8.79 -9.92 -5.30
C ILE A 183 7.95 -10.35 -6.52
N THR A 184 8.55 -11.11 -7.45
CA THR A 184 7.86 -11.47 -8.70
C THR A 184 6.74 -12.49 -8.49
N ASP A 185 6.90 -13.45 -7.57
CA ASP A 185 5.84 -14.42 -7.24
C ASP A 185 4.72 -13.79 -6.42
N LEU A 186 5.03 -12.91 -5.45
CA LEU A 186 4.01 -12.12 -4.76
C LEU A 186 3.24 -11.20 -5.73
N ALA A 187 3.91 -10.61 -6.73
CA ALA A 187 3.25 -9.83 -7.77
C ALA A 187 2.33 -10.70 -8.65
N ILE A 188 2.80 -11.87 -9.11
CA ILE A 188 2.00 -12.84 -9.87
C ILE A 188 0.79 -13.31 -9.06
N LEU A 189 0.95 -13.53 -7.76
CA LEU A 189 -0.11 -13.94 -6.82
C LEU A 189 -1.14 -12.82 -6.63
N VAL A 190 -0.73 -11.56 -6.45
CA VAL A 190 -1.67 -10.45 -6.23
C VAL A 190 -2.39 -10.01 -7.51
N LEU A 191 -1.72 -10.03 -8.67
CA LEU A 191 -2.22 -9.56 -9.96
C LEU A 191 -3.65 -9.97 -10.33
N PRO A 192 -4.07 -11.25 -10.24
CA PRO A 192 -5.41 -11.66 -10.65
C PRO A 192 -6.50 -11.36 -9.61
N ILE A 193 -6.17 -11.19 -8.31
CA ILE A 193 -7.16 -11.04 -7.23
C ILE A 193 -8.18 -9.92 -7.52
N PRO A 194 -7.79 -8.69 -7.94
CA PRO A 194 -8.70 -7.59 -8.28
C PRO A 194 -9.87 -7.97 -9.20
N VAL A 195 -9.61 -8.72 -10.28
CA VAL A 195 -10.64 -9.13 -11.25
C VAL A 195 -11.57 -10.20 -10.68
N LEU A 196 -11.09 -11.01 -9.74
CA LEU A 196 -11.76 -12.24 -9.31
C LEU A 196 -12.76 -12.06 -8.17
N THR A 197 -12.65 -11.00 -7.35
CA THR A 197 -13.73 -10.65 -6.41
C THR A 197 -14.82 -9.79 -7.06
N GLY A 198 -14.50 -9.08 -8.14
CA GLY A 198 -15.48 -8.29 -8.91
C GLY A 198 -16.53 -9.14 -9.64
N MET A 199 -16.28 -10.44 -9.83
CA MET A 199 -17.18 -11.37 -10.52
C MET A 199 -17.82 -12.38 -9.55
N ARG A 200 -19.14 -12.57 -9.65
CA ARG A 200 -19.88 -13.61 -8.93
C ARG A 200 -19.66 -14.98 -9.58
N LEU A 201 -18.44 -15.51 -9.48
CA LEU A 201 -18.06 -16.81 -10.05
C LEU A 201 -18.83 -17.97 -9.36
N PRO A 202 -19.38 -18.94 -10.12
CA PRO A 202 -20.02 -20.11 -9.54
C PRO A 202 -19.00 -20.96 -8.78
N GLN A 203 -19.41 -21.54 -7.64
CA GLN A 203 -18.48 -22.05 -6.62
C GLN A 203 -17.40 -23.00 -7.15
N ARG A 204 -17.73 -23.92 -8.06
CA ARG A 204 -16.75 -24.85 -8.67
C ARG A 204 -15.61 -24.15 -9.43
N GLN A 205 -15.86 -22.97 -10.02
CA GLN A 205 -14.81 -22.15 -10.64
C GLN A 205 -13.98 -21.40 -9.59
N LYS A 206 -14.61 -20.99 -8.48
CA LYS A 206 -13.91 -20.42 -7.31
C LYS A 206 -13.00 -21.44 -6.62
N THR A 207 -13.35 -22.74 -6.60
CA THR A 207 -12.51 -23.81 -6.02
C THR A 207 -11.18 -23.98 -6.78
N VAL A 208 -11.23 -24.15 -8.11
CA VAL A 208 -10.01 -24.28 -8.95
C VAL A 208 -9.11 -23.05 -8.77
N LEU A 209 -9.71 -21.88 -8.68
CA LEU A 209 -9.02 -20.62 -8.48
C LEU A 209 -8.32 -20.52 -7.12
N VAL A 210 -9.03 -20.84 -6.03
CA VAL A 210 -8.46 -20.87 -4.66
C VAL A 210 -7.32 -21.89 -4.58
N PHE A 211 -7.43 -23.03 -5.28
CA PHE A 211 -6.34 -24.01 -5.38
C PHE A 211 -5.11 -23.45 -6.09
N THR A 212 -5.27 -22.72 -7.20
CA THR A 212 -4.12 -22.05 -7.86
C THR A 212 -3.50 -20.95 -7.01
N PHE A 213 -4.27 -20.23 -6.19
CA PHE A 213 -3.72 -19.29 -5.21
C PHE A 213 -2.94 -20.01 -4.10
N ALA A 214 -3.46 -21.12 -3.57
CA ALA A 214 -2.79 -21.89 -2.54
C ALA A 214 -1.44 -22.45 -3.03
N LEU A 215 -1.36 -22.88 -4.29
CA LEU A 215 -0.08 -23.28 -4.91
C LEU A 215 0.88 -22.09 -5.08
N GLY A 216 0.39 -20.90 -5.43
CA GLY A 216 1.20 -19.67 -5.46
C GLY A 216 1.80 -19.33 -4.09
N ILE A 217 0.99 -19.39 -3.02
CA ILE A 217 1.47 -19.21 -1.64
C ILE A 217 2.53 -20.28 -1.31
N PHE A 218 2.28 -21.54 -1.67
CA PHE A 218 3.21 -22.63 -1.41
C PHE A 218 4.59 -22.45 -2.11
N VAL A 219 4.62 -21.95 -3.34
CA VAL A 219 5.88 -21.55 -4.02
C VAL A 219 6.63 -20.48 -3.22
N THR A 220 5.95 -19.40 -2.80
CA THR A 220 6.60 -18.36 -1.98
C THR A 220 7.09 -18.85 -0.61
N ILE A 221 6.55 -19.95 -0.08
CA ILE A 221 7.07 -20.60 1.14
C ILE A 221 8.33 -21.42 0.82
N ILE A 222 8.36 -22.11 -0.32
CA ILE A 222 9.56 -22.87 -0.78
C ILE A 222 10.76 -21.93 -0.97
N ASP A 223 10.57 -20.75 -1.56
CA ASP A 223 11.59 -19.71 -1.65
C ASP A 223 12.26 -19.43 -0.30
N VAL A 224 11.44 -19.14 0.70
CA VAL A 224 11.88 -18.76 2.04
C VAL A 224 12.60 -19.93 2.74
N VAL A 225 12.06 -21.14 2.63
CA VAL A 225 12.68 -22.35 3.18
C VAL A 225 14.05 -22.64 2.53
N ARG A 226 14.18 -22.44 1.21
CA ARG A 226 15.46 -22.58 0.52
C ARG A 226 16.50 -21.57 1.02
N ILE A 227 16.12 -20.30 1.17
CA ILE A 227 17.03 -19.24 1.62
C ILE A 227 17.60 -19.59 3.00
N TYR A 228 16.74 -20.06 3.91
CA TYR A 228 17.15 -20.50 5.25
C TYR A 228 18.26 -21.55 5.21
N TYR A 229 18.07 -22.65 4.46
CA TYR A 229 19.09 -23.71 4.36
C TYR A 229 20.39 -23.25 3.68
N LEU A 230 20.28 -22.43 2.63
CA LEU A 230 21.46 -21.90 1.93
C LEU A 230 22.25 -20.92 2.80
N GLN A 231 21.55 -20.13 3.62
CA GLN A 231 22.14 -19.16 4.53
C GLN A 231 22.76 -19.81 5.76
N GLN A 232 22.18 -20.92 6.25
CA GLN A 232 22.83 -21.79 7.24
C GLN A 232 24.16 -22.32 6.69
N ALA A 233 24.16 -22.92 5.49
CA ALA A 233 25.37 -23.44 4.82
C ALA A 233 26.47 -22.39 4.59
N ALA A 234 26.10 -21.11 4.54
CA ALA A 234 27.01 -19.97 4.45
C ALA A 234 27.52 -19.47 5.82
N SER A 235 26.68 -19.55 6.86
CA SER A 235 26.99 -19.10 8.22
C SER A 235 28.14 -19.89 8.83
N ASP A 236 28.19 -21.20 8.56
CA ASP A 236 29.21 -22.09 9.08
C ASP A 236 30.58 -21.91 8.37
N GLN A 237 30.61 -21.26 7.19
CA GLN A 237 31.87 -20.85 6.52
C GLN A 237 32.58 -19.73 7.31
N ILE A 238 31.82 -18.77 7.86
CA ILE A 238 32.37 -17.53 8.46
C ILE A 238 33.17 -17.83 9.74
N LYS A 239 32.86 -18.93 10.42
CA LYS A 239 33.59 -19.41 11.61
C LYS A 239 34.88 -20.19 11.27
N ALA A 240 35.17 -20.40 9.99
CA ALA A 240 36.22 -21.30 9.49
C ALA A 240 37.30 -20.61 8.63
N TYR A 241 37.68 -19.37 8.97
CA TYR A 241 39.04 -18.89 8.66
C TYR A 241 40.01 -19.80 9.44
N ASP A 242 40.82 -20.63 8.79
CA ASP A 242 42.03 -20.17 8.08
C ASP A 242 42.29 -20.86 6.71
N ARG A 243 41.37 -21.71 6.20
CA ARG A 243 41.58 -22.38 4.89
C ARG A 243 40.37 -22.36 3.96
N LEU A 244 40.43 -21.45 2.99
CA LEU A 244 39.49 -21.34 1.88
C LEU A 244 39.52 -22.62 1.03
N GLY A 245 38.45 -23.42 1.10
CA GLY A 245 38.30 -24.68 0.35
C GLY A 245 38.03 -25.92 1.21
N THR A 246 38.24 -25.86 2.54
CA THR A 246 37.84 -26.94 3.46
C THR A 246 36.59 -26.57 4.24
N SER A 247 35.48 -26.40 3.52
CA SER A 247 34.16 -26.47 4.14
C SER A 247 33.97 -27.86 4.74
N VAL A 248 33.38 -27.93 5.93
CA VAL A 248 32.78 -29.18 6.40
C VAL A 248 31.34 -29.15 5.89
N ASP A 249 31.08 -29.90 4.81
CA ASP A 249 29.76 -30.29 4.31
C ASP A 249 28.97 -29.25 3.48
N PHE A 250 29.66 -28.55 2.57
CA PHE A 250 29.02 -27.75 1.52
C PHE A 250 28.15 -28.61 0.59
N ALA A 251 28.65 -29.74 0.08
CA ALA A 251 27.92 -30.59 -0.87
C ALA A 251 26.70 -31.29 -0.24
N TYR A 252 26.75 -31.55 1.07
CA TYR A 252 25.61 -32.04 1.85
C TYR A 252 24.50 -30.99 1.95
N SER A 253 24.89 -29.75 2.28
CA SER A 253 23.99 -28.65 2.58
C SER A 253 23.38 -28.05 1.30
N ALA A 254 24.21 -27.84 0.27
CA ALA A 254 23.79 -27.34 -1.04
C ALA A 254 22.77 -28.25 -1.72
N ALA A 255 22.88 -29.58 -1.55
CA ALA A 255 21.91 -30.54 -2.07
C ALA A 255 20.48 -30.30 -1.58
N THR A 256 20.32 -29.84 -0.33
CA THR A 256 19.01 -29.49 0.23
C THR A 256 18.44 -28.21 -0.41
N ALA A 257 19.30 -27.21 -0.67
CA ALA A 257 18.88 -26.00 -1.38
C ALA A 257 18.52 -26.28 -2.85
N PHE A 258 19.29 -27.13 -3.54
CA PHE A 258 19.05 -27.52 -4.93
C PHE A 258 17.75 -28.32 -5.07
N LEU A 259 17.47 -29.21 -4.11
CA LEU A 259 16.21 -29.93 -4.04
C LEU A 259 15.01 -28.98 -3.99
N TRP A 260 15.02 -27.98 -3.09
CA TRP A 260 13.93 -27.01 -3.00
C TRP A 260 13.80 -26.17 -4.28
N SER A 261 14.89 -25.80 -4.96
CA SER A 261 14.83 -25.14 -6.28
C SER A 261 14.19 -26.01 -7.37
N ALA A 262 14.43 -27.33 -7.38
CA ALA A 262 13.76 -28.23 -8.31
C ALA A 262 12.25 -28.34 -8.02
N VAL A 263 11.89 -28.46 -6.74
CA VAL A 263 10.49 -28.44 -6.30
C VAL A 263 9.80 -27.14 -6.69
N GLU A 264 10.43 -25.98 -6.48
CA GLU A 264 9.92 -24.66 -6.87
C GLU A 264 9.59 -24.59 -8.38
N VAL A 265 10.55 -24.92 -9.25
CA VAL A 265 10.39 -24.90 -10.71
C VAL A 265 9.28 -25.86 -11.15
N ASN A 266 9.30 -27.10 -10.64
CA ASN A 266 8.31 -28.12 -11.01
C ASN A 266 6.89 -27.76 -10.53
N VAL A 267 6.74 -27.22 -9.31
CA VAL A 267 5.45 -26.76 -8.77
C VAL A 267 4.96 -25.50 -9.50
N GLY A 268 5.86 -24.57 -9.87
CA GLY A 268 5.53 -23.43 -10.70
C GLY A 268 4.97 -23.83 -12.07
N ILE A 269 5.57 -24.83 -12.72
CA ILE A 269 5.09 -25.41 -13.98
C ILE A 269 3.70 -26.04 -13.81
N ILE A 270 3.46 -26.80 -12.72
CA ILE A 270 2.15 -27.36 -12.38
C ILE A 270 1.10 -26.24 -12.19
N CYS A 271 1.45 -25.20 -11.43
CA CYS A 271 0.59 -24.04 -11.17
C CYS A 271 0.20 -23.32 -12.48
N ALA A 272 1.16 -23.12 -13.39
CA ALA A 272 0.93 -22.55 -14.72
C ALA A 272 0.02 -23.42 -15.61
N CYS A 273 0.00 -24.74 -15.41
CA CYS A 273 -0.81 -25.65 -16.22
C CYS A 273 -2.30 -25.67 -15.80
N ILE A 274 -2.58 -25.72 -14.50
CA ILE A 274 -3.94 -25.95 -13.94
C ILE A 274 -5.04 -25.05 -14.55
N PRO A 275 -4.89 -23.71 -14.69
CA PRO A 275 -5.92 -22.85 -15.26
C PRO A 275 -6.37 -23.24 -16.67
N THR A 276 -5.49 -23.89 -17.44
CA THR A 276 -5.73 -24.27 -18.84
C THR A 276 -6.35 -25.66 -19.04
N MET A 277 -6.47 -26.46 -17.97
CA MET A 277 -6.98 -27.84 -18.04
C MET A 277 -8.51 -27.96 -17.91
N LYS A 278 -9.21 -26.85 -17.67
CA LYS A 278 -10.70 -26.77 -17.54
C LYS A 278 -11.50 -27.56 -18.60
N PRO A 279 -11.21 -27.50 -19.92
CA PRO A 279 -12.00 -28.24 -20.91
C PRO A 279 -11.67 -29.74 -20.95
N LEU A 280 -10.45 -30.13 -20.57
CA LEU A 280 -10.04 -31.53 -20.47
C LEU A 280 -10.75 -32.22 -19.29
N ILE A 281 -10.83 -31.54 -18.13
CA ILE A 281 -11.61 -32.02 -16.97
C ILE A 281 -13.08 -32.24 -17.35
N LYS A 282 -13.68 -31.31 -18.11
CA LYS A 282 -15.07 -31.44 -18.60
C LYS A 282 -15.30 -32.68 -19.47
N ARG A 283 -14.27 -33.15 -20.19
CA ARG A 283 -14.38 -34.28 -21.14
C ARG A 283 -14.06 -35.63 -20.51
N ILE A 284 -13.16 -35.69 -19.52
CA ILE A 284 -12.76 -36.94 -18.84
C ILE A 284 -13.68 -37.26 -17.65
N LEU A 285 -14.15 -36.26 -16.90
CA LEU A 285 -14.97 -36.45 -15.68
C LEU A 285 -16.30 -35.67 -15.74
N PRO A 286 -17.20 -35.96 -16.71
CA PRO A 286 -18.51 -35.31 -16.79
C PRO A 286 -19.36 -35.56 -15.53
N ALA A 287 -19.25 -36.75 -14.93
CA ALA A 287 -19.94 -37.10 -13.68
C ALA A 287 -19.55 -36.25 -12.46
N MET A 288 -18.35 -35.62 -12.48
CA MET A 288 -17.90 -34.70 -11.43
C MET A 288 -18.50 -33.28 -11.58
N ILE A 289 -19.24 -33.03 -12.66
CA ILE A 289 -19.86 -31.73 -12.99
C ILE A 289 -21.39 -31.81 -13.00
N THR A 290 -21.97 -32.97 -13.32
CA THR A 290 -23.43 -33.23 -13.26
C THR A 290 -23.90 -33.37 -11.81
N ASP A 291 -24.87 -32.55 -11.37
CA ASP A 291 -25.49 -32.70 -10.04
C ASP A 291 -26.40 -33.93 -9.98
N PRO A 292 -26.13 -34.94 -9.13
CA PRO A 292 -26.97 -36.16 -9.05
C PRO A 292 -28.42 -35.88 -8.62
N LEU A 293 -28.64 -34.77 -7.91
CA LEU A 293 -29.94 -34.38 -7.37
C LEU A 293 -30.95 -33.92 -8.42
N ARG A 294 -30.52 -33.53 -9.64
CA ARG A 294 -31.44 -33.07 -10.69
C ARG A 294 -32.05 -34.21 -11.52
N THR A 295 -31.54 -35.44 -11.40
CA THR A 295 -31.92 -36.58 -12.26
C THR A 295 -32.82 -37.61 -11.56
N ARG A 296 -33.25 -37.36 -10.31
CA ARG A 296 -34.20 -38.23 -9.56
C ARG A 296 -35.66 -37.75 -9.64
N GLY A 297 -35.95 -36.76 -10.49
CA GLY A 297 -37.25 -36.09 -10.59
C GLY A 297 -38.08 -36.41 -11.84
N SER A 298 -37.87 -37.55 -12.51
CA SER A 298 -38.73 -37.98 -13.62
C SER A 298 -38.59 -39.49 -13.93
N LYS A 299 -39.54 -40.29 -13.44
CA LYS A 299 -40.15 -41.49 -14.06
C LYS A 299 -40.88 -42.32 -12.98
N SER A 300 -42.10 -42.76 -13.30
CA SER A 300 -42.96 -43.67 -12.53
C SER A 300 -43.43 -43.19 -11.15
N ASP A 301 -44.65 -43.50 -10.68
CA ASP A 301 -45.74 -44.28 -11.31
C ASP A 301 -47.11 -43.58 -11.22
N SER A 302 -47.99 -43.94 -12.15
CA SER A 302 -49.40 -43.56 -12.18
C SER A 302 -50.27 -44.65 -11.54
N SER A 303 -51.00 -44.32 -10.47
CA SER A 303 -52.03 -45.20 -9.88
C SER A 303 -53.22 -44.40 -9.34
N SER A 304 -54.43 -44.92 -9.57
CA SER A 304 -55.71 -44.45 -9.02
C SER A 304 -55.96 -45.07 -7.62
N SER A 305 -57.00 -44.75 -6.80
CA SER A 305 -58.30 -44.08 -7.02
C SER A 305 -58.97 -43.60 -5.70
N HIS A 306 -59.90 -42.63 -5.78
CA HIS A 306 -60.94 -42.24 -4.77
C HIS A 306 -60.44 -41.73 -3.37
N ILE A 307 -61.22 -41.09 -2.48
CA ILE A 307 -62.68 -40.84 -2.31
C ILE A 307 -62.99 -39.32 -2.12
N ASN A 308 -64.26 -38.93 -2.31
CA ASN A 308 -64.82 -37.56 -2.33
C ASN A 308 -64.96 -36.85 -0.96
N HIS A 309 -65.09 -35.51 -0.97
CA HIS A 309 -66.36 -34.81 -0.63
C HIS A 309 -66.36 -33.34 -1.15
N SER A 310 -67.52 -32.67 -1.13
CA SER A 310 -67.88 -31.52 -2.02
C SER A 310 -68.61 -30.39 -1.22
N PRO A 311 -69.43 -29.46 -1.79
CA PRO A 311 -69.34 -28.56 -2.97
C PRO A 311 -69.81 -27.08 -2.73
N HIS A 312 -69.83 -26.24 -3.81
CA HIS A 312 -70.63 -25.00 -4.02
C HIS A 312 -70.24 -23.72 -3.20
N ASP A 313 -70.36 -22.47 -3.69
CA ASP A 313 -70.86 -21.88 -4.98
C ASP A 313 -70.40 -20.37 -5.10
N ARG A 314 -70.61 -19.52 -6.13
CA ARG A 314 -71.26 -19.53 -7.48
C ARG A 314 -70.57 -18.48 -8.41
N LEU A 315 -71.25 -18.02 -9.47
CA LEU A 315 -70.96 -16.99 -10.52
C LEU A 315 -72.30 -16.25 -10.87
N PRO A 316 -72.44 -15.24 -11.79
CA PRO A 316 -71.61 -14.85 -12.96
C PRO A 316 -71.46 -13.31 -13.22
N SER A 317 -71.26 -12.90 -14.48
CA SER A 317 -70.96 -11.53 -14.99
C SER A 317 -72.03 -10.97 -15.96
N ILE A 318 -72.09 -9.64 -16.17
CA ILE A 318 -72.91 -8.88 -17.15
C ILE A 318 -72.08 -7.66 -17.67
N ALA A 319 -72.38 -7.07 -18.85
CA ALA A 319 -71.47 -6.22 -19.64
C ALA A 319 -72.04 -4.88 -20.22
N GLU A 320 -71.13 -4.00 -20.70
CA GLU A 320 -71.28 -2.89 -21.69
C GLU A 320 -72.23 -1.69 -21.37
N PRO A 321 -72.27 -0.55 -22.14
CA PRO A 321 -71.60 -0.17 -23.41
C PRO A 321 -70.87 1.23 -23.42
N ILE A 322 -70.58 1.79 -24.62
CA ILE A 322 -69.80 3.03 -24.93
C ILE A 322 -70.68 4.13 -25.58
N PRO A 323 -70.35 5.45 -25.43
CA PRO A 323 -70.67 6.47 -26.45
C PRO A 323 -69.51 7.45 -26.81
N ALA A 324 -69.71 8.26 -27.88
CA ALA A 324 -68.86 9.34 -28.44
C ALA A 324 -69.79 10.47 -29.01
N PRO A 325 -69.35 11.61 -29.65
CA PRO A 325 -68.01 12.05 -30.12
C PRO A 325 -67.66 13.58 -29.90
N GLU A 326 -66.69 14.07 -30.70
CA GLU A 326 -66.08 15.41 -31.01
C GLU A 326 -66.98 16.70 -31.15
N PRO A 327 -66.49 17.94 -31.51
CA PRO A 327 -65.16 18.39 -32.06
C PRO A 327 -64.56 19.75 -31.51
N ALA A 328 -63.34 20.16 -31.97
CA ALA A 328 -63.01 21.53 -32.52
C ALA A 328 -61.51 21.87 -32.79
N TYR A 329 -61.28 22.69 -33.83
CA TYR A 329 -60.08 23.40 -34.38
C TYR A 329 -59.18 24.21 -33.38
N SER A 330 -57.96 24.72 -33.66
CA SER A 330 -57.00 24.89 -34.81
C SER A 330 -55.54 24.94 -34.25
N ALA A 331 -54.38 25.15 -34.93
CA ALA A 331 -53.96 25.92 -36.12
C ALA A 331 -52.51 25.54 -36.62
N SER A 332 -51.94 26.31 -37.56
CA SER A 332 -50.59 26.16 -38.19
C SER A 332 -49.94 27.54 -38.45
N PRO A 333 -48.70 27.70 -39.02
CA PRO A 333 -47.57 26.78 -39.24
C PRO A 333 -46.20 27.33 -38.72
N MET A 334 -45.06 26.66 -39.05
CA MET A 334 -43.68 27.16 -38.80
C MET A 334 -43.04 27.84 -40.04
N PRO A 335 -41.98 28.66 -39.88
CA PRO A 335 -41.06 29.06 -40.94
C PRO A 335 -39.79 28.18 -41.07
N HIS A 336 -39.17 28.25 -42.26
CA HIS A 336 -37.87 27.69 -42.69
C HIS A 336 -36.65 28.37 -41.97
N MET A 337 -35.36 28.02 -42.14
CA MET A 337 -34.59 27.05 -42.97
C MET A 337 -33.36 26.55 -42.13
N THR A 338 -32.23 25.94 -42.56
CA THR A 338 -31.52 25.74 -43.86
C THR A 338 -30.53 24.54 -43.77
N ASP A 339 -30.11 23.99 -44.92
CA ASP A 339 -28.77 23.43 -45.31
C ASP A 339 -27.80 22.72 -44.33
N PHE A 340 -26.93 21.78 -44.73
CA PHE A 340 -26.48 21.24 -46.04
C PHE A 340 -26.15 19.72 -45.90
N GLY A 341 -26.05 18.95 -47.01
CA GLY A 341 -25.10 17.81 -47.09
C GLY A 341 -25.62 16.39 -47.39
N ASN A 342 -25.92 16.10 -48.67
CA ASN A 342 -25.79 14.76 -49.28
C ASN A 342 -24.30 14.38 -49.47
N SER A 343 -23.83 13.16 -49.81
CA SER A 343 -24.35 11.78 -49.91
C SER A 343 -23.11 10.83 -49.90
N GLU A 344 -23.20 9.49 -49.90
CA GLU A 344 -23.29 8.64 -51.11
C GLU A 344 -23.57 7.16 -50.75
N GLN A 345 -23.97 6.36 -51.73
CA GLN A 345 -24.25 4.92 -51.60
C GLN A 345 -23.14 4.08 -52.22
N GLY A 346 -22.89 2.89 -51.67
CA GLY A 346 -22.01 1.88 -52.27
C GLY A 346 -22.47 0.46 -51.95
N ALA A 347 -22.99 -0.25 -52.95
CA ALA A 347 -23.48 -1.62 -52.81
C ALA A 347 -22.98 -2.50 -53.96
N GLY A 348 -22.46 -3.69 -53.66
CA GLY A 348 -21.96 -4.63 -54.67
C GLY A 348 -21.37 -5.91 -54.07
N ASN A 349 -21.66 -7.04 -54.73
CA ASN A 349 -21.29 -8.44 -54.46
C ASN A 349 -19.83 -8.70 -54.01
N GLY A 350 -19.49 -9.81 -53.34
CA GLY A 350 -20.33 -10.91 -52.82
C GLY A 350 -19.62 -12.28 -52.77
N GLN A 351 -20.10 -13.19 -51.90
CA GLN A 351 -19.61 -14.57 -51.65
C GLN A 351 -18.19 -14.71 -51.02
N PRO A 352 -17.88 -15.85 -50.37
CA PRO A 352 -18.67 -16.45 -49.29
C PRO A 352 -17.79 -16.80 -48.06
N HIS A 353 -18.18 -16.39 -46.85
CA HIS A 353 -17.51 -16.81 -45.62
C HIS A 353 -18.27 -17.92 -44.88
N GLU A 354 -17.51 -18.84 -44.28
CA GLU A 354 -18.02 -19.97 -43.51
C GLU A 354 -18.77 -19.52 -42.25
N MET A 355 -19.83 -20.26 -41.88
CA MET A 355 -20.59 -20.02 -40.65
C MET A 355 -19.80 -20.46 -39.42
N ASP A 356 -19.35 -19.52 -38.58
CA ASP A 356 -18.77 -19.83 -37.27
C ASP A 356 -19.86 -20.03 -36.20
N MET A 357 -19.64 -20.99 -35.32
CA MET A 357 -20.66 -21.59 -34.45
C MET A 357 -20.74 -20.87 -33.10
N MET A 358 -21.13 -19.59 -33.10
CA MET A 358 -21.25 -18.79 -31.86
C MET A 358 -22.53 -17.96 -31.68
N ASP A 359 -23.29 -17.62 -32.73
CA ASP A 359 -24.54 -16.83 -32.57
C ASP A 359 -25.67 -17.60 -31.83
N PHE A 360 -25.52 -18.91 -31.62
CA PHE A 360 -26.47 -19.75 -30.90
C PHE A 360 -26.51 -19.54 -29.37
N LEU A 361 -25.71 -18.62 -28.81
CA LEU A 361 -25.57 -18.45 -27.34
C LEU A 361 -25.89 -17.05 -26.80
N THR A 362 -26.43 -16.13 -27.60
CA THR A 362 -26.67 -14.72 -27.19
C THR A 362 -28.03 -14.12 -27.58
N THR A 363 -29.12 -14.89 -27.57
CA THR A 363 -30.49 -14.36 -27.38
C THR A 363 -31.21 -15.12 -26.27
N PRO A 364 -32.10 -14.42 -25.55
CA PRO A 364 -33.49 -14.83 -25.58
C PRO A 364 -34.42 -13.66 -25.91
N ASP A 365 -35.29 -13.85 -26.89
CA ASP A 365 -36.39 -12.92 -27.17
C ASP A 365 -37.38 -12.86 -26.00
N MET A 366 -37.86 -11.66 -25.70
CA MET A 366 -39.16 -11.48 -25.04
C MET A 366 -39.95 -10.40 -25.76
N VAL A 367 -41.15 -10.78 -26.19
CA VAL A 367 -42.08 -9.93 -26.96
C VAL A 367 -42.38 -8.63 -26.21
N GLN A 368 -42.26 -7.50 -26.90
CA GLN A 368 -42.49 -6.17 -26.34
C GLN A 368 -44.00 -5.88 -26.20
N SER A 369 -44.64 -6.41 -25.15
CA SER A 369 -46.02 -6.05 -24.81
C SER A 369 -46.08 -4.60 -24.30
N SER A 370 -46.61 -3.70 -25.13
CA SER A 370 -46.81 -2.28 -24.80
C SER A 370 -47.78 -2.11 -23.63
N MET A 371 -47.30 -1.58 -22.51
CA MET A 371 -48.14 -1.24 -21.35
C MET A 371 -47.94 0.22 -20.97
N THR A 372 -48.93 1.05 -21.31
CA THR A 372 -48.96 2.49 -21.06
C THR A 372 -48.85 2.79 -19.57
N ARG A 373 -47.85 3.59 -19.16
CA ARG A 373 -47.57 3.88 -17.75
C ARG A 373 -48.02 5.29 -17.36
N THR A 374 -49.22 5.38 -16.82
CA THR A 374 -49.85 6.63 -16.36
C THR A 374 -49.01 7.32 -15.28
N HIS A 375 -48.87 8.64 -15.35
CA HIS A 375 -48.14 9.44 -14.35
C HIS A 375 -49.01 9.73 -13.11
N THR A 376 -48.73 9.07 -11.99
CA THR A 376 -49.25 9.46 -10.66
C THR A 376 -48.27 9.13 -9.53
N ALA A 377 -48.36 9.90 -8.44
CA ALA A 377 -47.63 9.79 -7.17
C ALA A 377 -46.08 9.96 -7.22
N ARG A 378 -45.59 11.06 -6.62
CA ARG A 378 -44.19 11.20 -6.20
C ARG A 378 -43.89 10.24 -5.03
N THR A 379 -43.10 9.20 -5.26
CA THR A 379 -42.39 8.48 -4.20
C THR A 379 -40.94 8.94 -4.14
N THR A 380 -40.44 9.25 -2.95
CA THR A 380 -39.06 9.71 -2.73
C THR A 380 -38.09 8.57 -3.00
N ALA A 381 -37.44 8.58 -4.17
CA ALA A 381 -36.46 7.56 -4.54
C ALA A 381 -35.31 7.55 -3.54
N THR A 382 -34.96 6.36 -3.02
CA THR A 382 -33.79 6.18 -2.16
C THR A 382 -32.60 5.74 -3.02
N ASP A 383 -31.69 6.66 -3.33
CA ASP A 383 -30.53 6.52 -4.24
C ASP A 383 -29.47 5.43 -3.87
N ASN A 384 -29.78 4.52 -2.94
CA ASN A 384 -28.82 3.60 -2.32
C ASN A 384 -28.96 2.12 -2.72
N THR A 385 -29.83 1.77 -3.67
CA THR A 385 -30.03 0.37 -4.11
C THR A 385 -29.92 0.20 -5.63
N VAL A 386 -28.81 -0.39 -6.09
CA VAL A 386 -28.75 -1.00 -7.43
C VAL A 386 -29.29 -2.42 -7.32
N TYR A 387 -30.51 -2.64 -7.82
CA TYR A 387 -31.22 -3.91 -7.68
C TYR A 387 -30.75 -4.94 -8.72
N PHE A 388 -29.93 -5.90 -8.29
CA PHE A 388 -29.54 -7.08 -9.07
C PHE A 388 -30.25 -8.35 -8.53
N GLY A 389 -31.54 -8.48 -8.84
CA GLY A 389 -32.38 -9.69 -8.76
C GLY A 389 -32.54 -10.34 -7.38
N PHE A 390 -31.44 -10.84 -6.82
CA PHE A 390 -31.39 -11.61 -5.57
C PHE A 390 -30.37 -11.10 -4.54
N VAL A 391 -29.64 -10.01 -4.81
CA VAL A 391 -28.71 -9.40 -3.84
C VAL A 391 -28.72 -7.87 -3.92
N ASN A 392 -29.24 -7.24 -2.87
CA ASN A 392 -29.13 -5.79 -2.64
C ASN A 392 -27.69 -5.41 -2.25
N MET A 393 -26.88 -5.00 -3.24
CA MET A 393 -25.57 -4.40 -2.97
C MET A 393 -25.75 -2.93 -2.60
N ARG A 394 -25.89 -2.64 -1.29
CA ARG A 394 -25.72 -1.27 -0.77
C ARG A 394 -24.34 -0.78 -1.17
N ARG A 395 -24.26 0.34 -1.89
CA ARG A 395 -23.00 1.09 -2.03
C ARG A 395 -22.53 1.52 -0.64
N PRO A 396 -21.22 1.52 -0.33
CA PRO A 396 -20.74 2.10 0.92
C PRO A 396 -21.14 3.58 0.99
N LYS A 397 -21.54 4.04 2.17
CA LYS A 397 -21.82 5.47 2.40
C LYS A 397 -20.57 6.29 2.05
N SER A 398 -20.75 7.44 1.41
CA SER A 398 -19.64 8.37 1.17
C SER A 398 -18.96 8.73 2.50
N MET A 399 -17.63 8.73 2.52
CA MET A 399 -16.79 8.93 3.71
C MET A 399 -17.19 10.18 4.52
N LEU A 400 -17.57 11.25 3.83
CA LEU A 400 -17.95 12.54 4.42
C LEU A 400 -19.30 12.49 5.16
N LYS A 401 -20.13 11.48 4.88
CA LYS A 401 -21.47 11.26 5.44
C LYS A 401 -21.45 10.32 6.66
N ALA A 402 -20.27 9.77 7.03
CA ALA A 402 -20.09 8.97 8.25
C ALA A 402 -20.15 9.86 9.51
N LYS A 403 -21.05 9.54 10.45
CA LYS A 403 -21.26 10.31 11.68
C LYS A 403 -21.18 9.41 12.92
N GLY A 404 -20.73 9.99 14.04
CA GLY A 404 -20.64 9.31 15.34
C GLY A 404 -19.90 7.98 15.27
N TRP A 405 -20.56 6.91 15.70
CA TRP A 405 -19.99 5.55 15.79
C TRP A 405 -19.51 4.97 14.44
N GLU A 406 -20.14 5.35 13.31
CA GLU A 406 -19.67 4.89 11.99
C GLU A 406 -18.31 5.49 11.63
N SER A 407 -18.14 6.81 11.83
CA SER A 407 -16.86 7.51 11.65
C SER A 407 -15.80 6.94 12.62
N PHE A 408 -16.15 6.76 13.89
CA PHE A 408 -15.24 6.18 14.88
C PHE A 408 -14.72 4.81 14.44
N LYS A 409 -15.60 3.88 14.01
CA LYS A 409 -15.17 2.55 13.54
C LYS A 409 -14.13 2.62 12.42
N TYR A 410 -14.40 3.37 11.35
CA TYR A 410 -13.45 3.47 10.23
C TYR A 410 -12.14 4.16 10.64
N CYS A 411 -12.21 5.22 11.45
CA CYS A 411 -11.01 5.90 11.95
C CYS A 411 -10.19 5.02 12.90
N THR A 412 -10.80 4.27 13.82
CA THR A 412 -10.10 3.31 14.69
C THR A 412 -9.41 2.23 13.86
N THR A 413 -10.08 1.67 12.86
CA THR A 413 -9.48 0.66 11.98
C THR A 413 -8.27 1.21 11.22
N VAL A 414 -8.36 2.40 10.62
CA VAL A 414 -7.20 3.02 9.95
C VAL A 414 -6.13 3.45 10.97
N THR A 415 -6.49 3.83 12.19
CA THR A 415 -5.55 4.14 13.28
C THR A 415 -4.74 2.92 13.73
N VAL A 416 -5.36 1.73 13.79
CA VAL A 416 -4.63 0.46 14.03
C VAL A 416 -3.69 0.15 12.86
N LEU A 417 -4.08 0.44 11.61
CA LEU A 417 -3.21 0.29 10.46
C LEU A 417 -2.05 1.30 10.48
N PHE A 418 -2.26 2.52 11.01
CA PHE A 418 -1.21 3.50 11.30
C PHE A 418 -0.24 3.05 12.40
N PHE A 419 -0.70 2.36 13.44
CA PHE A 419 0.16 1.72 14.44
C PHE A 419 1.07 0.67 13.78
N LEU A 420 0.46 -0.27 13.05
CA LEU A 420 1.14 -1.38 12.39
C LEU A 420 2.17 -0.88 11.36
N TRP A 421 1.81 0.13 10.57
CA TRP A 421 2.71 0.79 9.63
C TRP A 421 3.82 1.60 10.33
N GLY A 422 3.51 2.35 11.40
CA GLY A 422 4.53 3.07 12.20
C GLY A 422 5.56 2.14 12.84
N PHE A 423 5.11 0.99 13.34
CA PHE A 423 5.97 -0.08 13.84
C PHE A 423 6.88 -0.66 12.75
N SER A 424 6.35 -0.91 11.55
CA SER A 424 7.16 -1.34 10.39
C SER A 424 8.21 -0.29 10.00
N TYR A 425 7.81 0.98 9.96
CA TYR A 425 8.68 2.10 9.59
C TYR A 425 9.81 2.33 10.60
N GLY A 426 9.52 2.34 11.90
CA GLY A 426 10.54 2.53 12.93
C GLY A 426 11.56 1.38 12.96
N LEU A 427 11.11 0.13 12.77
CA LEU A 427 11.98 -1.04 12.64
C LEU A 427 12.94 -0.89 11.44
N LEU A 428 12.39 -0.58 10.26
CA LEU A 428 13.15 -0.32 9.03
C LEU A 428 14.20 0.79 9.21
N ASN A 429 13.83 1.90 9.88
CA ASN A 429 14.76 2.99 10.14
C ASN A 429 15.93 2.54 11.04
N THR A 430 15.68 1.81 12.12
CA THR A 430 16.75 1.28 12.98
C THR A 430 17.68 0.32 12.23
N LEU A 431 17.14 -0.59 11.40
CA LEU A 431 17.96 -1.48 10.56
C LEU A 431 18.86 -0.68 9.62
N ASN A 432 18.29 0.27 8.86
CA ASN A 432 19.03 1.06 7.87
C ASN A 432 20.19 1.84 8.49
N ASN A 433 20.00 2.43 9.68
CA ASN A 433 21.06 3.11 10.42
C ASN A 433 22.18 2.16 10.86
N GLN A 434 21.87 0.95 11.32
CA GLN A 434 22.90 -0.03 11.69
C GLN A 434 23.65 -0.55 10.45
N ILE A 435 22.99 -0.76 9.30
CA ILE A 435 23.69 -1.16 8.08
C ILE A 435 24.59 -0.04 7.54
N ALA A 436 24.18 1.23 7.62
CA ALA A 436 25.04 2.35 7.25
C ALA A 436 26.34 2.39 8.09
N ARG A 437 26.24 2.08 9.39
CA ARG A 437 27.39 1.89 10.30
C ARG A 437 28.25 0.68 9.90
N ILE A 438 27.64 -0.50 9.70
CA ILE A 438 28.35 -1.76 9.32
C ILE A 438 29.06 -1.63 7.97
N ALA A 439 28.45 -0.94 7.00
CA ALA A 439 29.01 -0.70 5.67
C ALA A 439 30.05 0.44 5.64
N GLY A 440 30.42 1.02 6.80
CA GLY A 440 31.47 2.03 6.90
C GLY A 440 31.20 3.32 6.13
N GLN A 441 29.93 3.70 5.95
CA GLN A 441 29.57 4.83 5.10
C GLN A 441 29.98 6.18 5.72
N SER A 442 30.49 7.10 4.90
CA SER A 442 30.81 8.45 5.33
C SER A 442 29.55 9.25 5.69
N VAL A 443 29.69 10.27 6.55
CA VAL A 443 28.57 11.14 6.96
C VAL A 443 27.80 11.70 5.75
N SER A 444 28.50 12.12 4.70
CA SER A 444 27.90 12.59 3.44
C SER A 444 27.12 11.52 2.66
N GLN A 445 27.49 10.24 2.78
CA GLN A 445 26.73 9.13 2.19
C GLN A 445 25.48 8.83 3.01
N THR A 446 25.58 8.78 4.34
CA THR A 446 24.44 8.56 5.24
C THR A 446 23.38 9.66 5.09
N VAL A 447 23.78 10.94 5.07
CA VAL A 447 22.88 12.08 4.76
C VAL A 447 22.28 11.94 3.35
N GLY A 448 23.04 11.39 2.39
CA GLY A 448 22.56 11.06 1.05
C GLY A 448 21.47 9.98 1.00
N LEU A 449 21.49 9.00 1.90
CA LEU A 449 20.42 8.00 2.02
C LEU A 449 19.10 8.64 2.44
N SER A 450 19.13 9.47 3.49
CA SER A 450 17.96 10.24 3.96
C SER A 450 17.47 11.21 2.87
N ALA A 451 18.38 11.84 2.14
CA ALA A 451 18.02 12.73 1.03
C ALA A 451 17.36 11.98 -0.15
N ALA A 452 17.79 10.76 -0.47
CA ALA A 452 17.14 9.92 -1.47
C ALA A 452 15.72 9.51 -1.03
N TYR A 453 15.54 9.17 0.24
CA TYR A 453 14.24 8.86 0.84
C TYR A 453 13.27 10.06 0.75
N PHE A 454 13.67 11.24 1.24
CA PHE A 454 12.79 12.42 1.22
C PHE A 454 12.64 13.03 -0.19
N GLY A 455 13.65 12.94 -1.05
CA GLY A 455 13.53 13.37 -2.45
C GLY A 455 12.47 12.56 -3.21
N ALA A 456 12.30 11.28 -2.88
CA ALA A 456 11.27 10.42 -3.44
C ALA A 456 9.84 10.85 -3.04
N TYR A 457 9.65 11.52 -1.90
CA TYR A 457 8.31 11.96 -1.45
C TYR A 457 7.66 12.96 -2.42
N PHE A 458 8.44 13.87 -3.00
CA PHE A 458 7.94 14.81 -4.02
C PHE A 458 7.40 14.05 -5.23
N LEU A 459 8.19 13.10 -5.75
CA LEU A 459 7.87 12.37 -6.97
C LEU A 459 6.72 11.37 -6.75
N GLY A 460 6.74 10.59 -5.67
CA GLY A 460 5.69 9.60 -5.38
C GLY A 460 4.33 10.22 -5.13
N ALA A 461 4.26 11.31 -4.35
CA ALA A 461 3.02 12.03 -4.10
C ALA A 461 2.48 12.72 -5.36
N MET A 462 3.31 13.48 -6.09
CA MET A 462 2.86 14.27 -7.25
C MET A 462 2.55 13.43 -8.49
N THR A 463 3.23 12.29 -8.69
CA THR A 463 3.00 11.41 -9.85
C THR A 463 1.95 10.33 -9.55
N LEU A 464 2.35 9.22 -8.94
CA LEU A 464 1.48 8.06 -8.74
C LEU A 464 0.41 8.31 -7.68
N GLY A 465 0.75 8.92 -6.54
CA GLY A 465 -0.17 9.20 -5.44
C GLY A 465 -1.36 10.05 -5.91
N GLN A 466 -1.08 11.19 -6.52
CA GLN A 466 -2.11 12.07 -7.09
C GLN A 466 -2.94 11.38 -8.20
N TYR A 467 -2.30 10.61 -9.08
CA TYR A 467 -2.99 9.92 -10.18
C TYR A 467 -3.96 8.84 -9.66
N VAL A 468 -3.49 7.95 -8.78
CA VAL A 468 -4.28 6.84 -8.24
C VAL A 468 -5.38 7.37 -7.32
N LEU A 469 -5.11 8.35 -6.47
CA LEU A 469 -6.12 8.93 -5.56
C LEU A 469 -7.26 9.62 -6.32
N ARG A 470 -6.95 10.26 -7.45
CA ARG A 470 -7.97 10.92 -8.29
C ARG A 470 -8.79 9.92 -9.10
N ASN A 471 -8.12 8.98 -9.77
CA ASN A 471 -8.75 8.13 -10.80
C ASN A 471 -9.23 6.77 -10.27
N CYS A 472 -8.60 6.23 -9.21
CA CYS A 472 -8.83 4.89 -8.68
C CYS A 472 -9.27 4.88 -7.19
N GLY A 473 -9.29 6.04 -6.53
CA GLY A 473 -9.79 6.21 -5.17
C GLY A 473 -8.77 5.94 -4.06
N PHE A 474 -9.20 6.23 -2.82
CA PHE A 474 -8.36 6.09 -1.62
C PHE A 474 -7.88 4.64 -1.43
N LYS A 475 -8.78 3.67 -1.63
CA LYS A 475 -8.48 2.24 -1.44
C LYS A 475 -7.40 1.73 -2.38
N ALA A 476 -7.46 2.10 -3.66
CA ALA A 476 -6.42 1.73 -4.63
C ALA A 476 -5.06 2.36 -4.25
N THR A 477 -5.06 3.59 -3.74
CA THR A 477 -3.85 4.32 -3.36
C THR A 477 -3.12 3.64 -2.20
N PHE A 478 -3.87 3.23 -1.15
CA PHE A 478 -3.33 2.43 -0.04
C PHE A 478 -2.66 1.13 -0.52
N ILE A 479 -3.31 0.39 -1.42
CA ILE A 479 -2.77 -0.87 -1.95
C ILE A 479 -1.51 -0.61 -2.77
N SER A 480 -1.52 0.38 -3.68
CA SER A 480 -0.34 0.70 -4.50
C SER A 480 0.87 1.15 -3.69
N GLY A 481 0.66 1.95 -2.64
CA GLY A 481 1.75 2.43 -1.79
C GLY A 481 2.40 1.32 -0.97
N LEU A 482 1.60 0.40 -0.39
CA LEU A 482 2.10 -0.75 0.38
C LEU A 482 2.87 -1.72 -0.51
N CYS A 483 2.39 -2.02 -1.72
CA CYS A 483 3.11 -2.88 -2.65
C CYS A 483 4.47 -2.29 -3.05
N ILE A 484 4.57 -0.97 -3.26
CA ILE A 484 5.85 -0.31 -3.58
C ILE A 484 6.76 -0.25 -2.35
N TYR A 485 6.21 0.07 -1.17
CA TYR A 485 6.95 0.10 0.09
C TYR A 485 7.58 -1.25 0.41
N GLY A 486 6.81 -2.34 0.44
CA GLY A 486 7.32 -3.70 0.69
C GLY A 486 8.31 -4.18 -0.39
N THR A 487 8.13 -3.77 -1.65
CA THR A 487 9.11 -4.01 -2.72
C THR A 487 10.44 -3.30 -2.42
N GLY A 488 10.40 -2.03 -2.04
CA GLY A 488 11.57 -1.26 -1.62
C GLY A 488 12.26 -1.85 -0.38
N THR A 489 11.50 -2.35 0.59
CA THR A 489 12.03 -3.06 1.76
C THR A 489 12.83 -4.29 1.32
N LEU A 490 12.32 -5.12 0.41
CA LEU A 490 13.05 -6.28 -0.12
C LEU A 490 14.29 -5.90 -0.94
N MET A 491 14.34 -4.69 -1.53
CA MET A 491 15.54 -4.19 -2.23
C MET A 491 16.70 -3.83 -1.29
N PHE A 492 16.45 -3.64 0.02
CA PHE A 492 17.54 -3.53 0.99
C PHE A 492 18.32 -4.83 1.19
N TRP A 493 17.71 -6.00 0.98
CA TRP A 493 18.39 -7.30 1.11
C TRP A 493 19.61 -7.44 0.16
N PRO A 494 19.50 -7.33 -1.18
CA PRO A 494 20.67 -7.40 -2.05
C PRO A 494 21.65 -6.24 -1.80
N SER A 495 21.14 -5.06 -1.43
CA SER A 495 21.97 -3.89 -1.10
C SER A 495 22.85 -4.15 0.13
N ALA A 496 22.32 -4.83 1.16
CA ALA A 496 23.05 -5.26 2.34
C ALA A 496 24.08 -6.37 2.03
N VAL A 497 23.67 -7.40 1.27
CA VAL A 497 24.54 -8.52 0.88
C VAL A 497 25.73 -8.08 0.02
N LEU A 498 25.55 -7.04 -0.81
CA LEU A 498 26.59 -6.47 -1.67
C LEU A 498 27.27 -5.22 -1.08
N THR A 499 26.92 -4.82 0.16
CA THR A 499 27.32 -3.55 0.82
C THR A 499 27.28 -2.31 -0.10
N SER A 500 26.35 -2.29 -1.05
CA SER A 500 26.38 -1.40 -2.22
C SER A 500 25.67 -0.08 -1.98
N PHE A 501 26.44 1.01 -1.83
CA PHE A 501 25.88 2.37 -1.64
C PHE A 501 24.84 2.79 -2.70
N PRO A 502 25.06 2.59 -4.01
CA PRO A 502 24.02 2.85 -5.02
C PRO A 502 22.76 1.99 -4.81
N GLY A 503 22.90 0.75 -4.35
CA GLY A 503 21.76 -0.11 -3.99
C GLY A 503 20.95 0.46 -2.82
N PHE A 504 21.62 0.94 -1.76
CA PHE A 504 20.96 1.60 -0.64
C PHE A 504 20.25 2.90 -1.06
N ILE A 505 20.82 3.70 -1.95
CA ILE A 505 20.19 4.91 -2.49
C ILE A 505 18.88 4.56 -3.23
N ILE A 506 18.92 3.57 -4.13
CA ILE A 506 17.75 3.14 -4.89
C ILE A 506 16.68 2.54 -3.95
N SER A 507 17.08 1.74 -2.96
CA SER A 507 16.17 1.11 -2.00
C SER A 507 15.45 2.16 -1.12
N ASN A 508 16.19 3.14 -0.58
CA ASN A 508 15.62 4.27 0.15
C ASN A 508 14.66 5.09 -0.72
N PHE A 509 15.01 5.33 -1.98
CA PHE A 509 14.15 6.06 -2.92
C PHE A 509 12.84 5.31 -3.20
N VAL A 510 12.89 4.00 -3.48
CA VAL A 510 11.67 3.20 -3.74
C VAL A 510 10.78 3.14 -2.49
N VAL A 511 11.38 2.99 -1.30
CA VAL A 511 10.65 3.04 -0.02
C VAL A 511 9.97 4.40 0.19
N GLY A 512 10.70 5.52 0.07
CA GLY A 512 10.15 6.86 0.23
C GLY A 512 9.05 7.17 -0.80
N PHE A 513 9.21 6.69 -2.04
CA PHE A 513 8.17 6.78 -3.08
C PHE A 513 6.90 6.06 -2.64
N GLY A 514 6.99 4.80 -2.21
CA GLY A 514 5.83 4.01 -1.74
C GLY A 514 5.12 4.63 -0.54
N LEU A 515 5.89 5.11 0.44
CA LEU A 515 5.37 5.77 1.65
C LEU A 515 4.66 7.10 1.34
N SER A 516 5.19 7.91 0.43
CA SER A 516 4.52 9.13 -0.01
C SER A 516 3.22 8.89 -0.78
N VAL A 517 3.14 7.79 -1.54
CA VAL A 517 1.89 7.32 -2.17
C VAL A 517 0.86 6.97 -1.09
N LEU A 518 1.26 6.26 -0.02
CA LEU A 518 0.38 6.01 1.13
C LEU A 518 -0.10 7.30 1.77
N GLU A 519 0.82 8.17 2.17
CA GLU A 519 0.51 9.40 2.90
C GLU A 519 -0.42 10.36 2.15
N THR A 520 -0.30 10.38 0.82
CA THR A 520 -1.18 11.15 -0.08
C THR A 520 -2.66 10.76 0.07
N ALA A 521 -2.97 9.51 0.47
CA ALA A 521 -4.32 9.05 0.78
C ALA A 521 -4.60 8.91 2.28
N ALA A 522 -3.60 8.53 3.07
CA ALA A 522 -3.74 8.15 4.48
C ALA A 522 -4.12 9.36 5.37
N ASN A 523 -3.37 10.45 5.25
CA ASN A 523 -3.63 11.69 6.00
C ASN A 523 -5.00 12.32 5.66
N PRO A 524 -5.39 12.53 4.38
CA PRO A 524 -6.71 13.06 4.08
C PRO A 524 -7.84 12.09 4.42
N PHE A 525 -7.65 10.77 4.38
CA PHE A 525 -8.72 9.82 4.76
C PHE A 525 -9.15 10.06 6.22
N ILE A 526 -8.21 10.11 7.17
CA ILE A 526 -8.53 10.34 8.59
C ILE A 526 -9.11 11.75 8.83
N ALA A 527 -8.56 12.77 8.15
CA ALA A 527 -9.06 14.13 8.21
C ALA A 527 -10.52 14.23 7.72
N LEU A 528 -10.89 13.52 6.65
CA LEU A 528 -12.21 13.61 5.99
C LEU A 528 -13.26 12.60 6.50
N CYS A 529 -12.85 11.49 7.14
CA CYS A 529 -13.74 10.43 7.62
C CYS A 529 -14.49 10.78 8.92
N GLY A 530 -15.22 11.89 8.92
CA GLY A 530 -16.06 12.32 10.03
C GLY A 530 -16.42 13.81 9.99
N PRO A 531 -16.96 14.37 11.09
CA PRO A 531 -17.25 15.80 11.19
C PRO A 531 -16.01 16.64 10.91
N SER A 532 -16.13 17.64 10.04
CA SER A 532 -15.02 18.53 9.64
C SER A 532 -14.43 19.32 10.81
N SER A 533 -15.22 19.55 11.86
CA SER A 533 -14.84 20.29 13.08
C SER A 533 -13.84 19.56 13.99
N SER A 534 -13.68 18.24 13.87
CA SER A 534 -12.72 17.45 14.65
C SER A 534 -11.67 16.73 13.78
N SER A 535 -11.38 17.31 12.60
CA SER A 535 -10.38 16.83 11.63
C SER A 535 -8.98 16.73 12.25
N GLU A 536 -8.50 17.81 12.87
CA GLU A 536 -7.17 17.90 13.49
C GLU A 536 -7.05 16.90 14.64
N PHE A 537 -8.06 16.82 15.51
CA PHE A 537 -8.09 15.84 16.60
C PHE A 537 -7.96 14.40 16.07
N ARG A 538 -8.75 14.02 15.05
CA ARG A 538 -8.65 12.67 14.46
C ARG A 538 -7.25 12.39 13.91
N LEU A 539 -6.69 13.32 13.15
CA LEU A 539 -5.39 13.12 12.52
C LEU A 539 -4.24 13.12 13.55
N LEU A 540 -4.28 14.01 14.55
CA LEU A 540 -3.34 14.04 15.67
C LEU A 540 -3.38 12.76 16.52
N MET A 541 -4.57 12.24 16.82
CA MET A 541 -4.71 10.97 17.58
C MET A 541 -4.17 9.78 16.79
N ALA A 542 -4.47 9.70 15.48
CA ALA A 542 -3.98 8.61 14.63
C ALA A 542 -2.45 8.68 14.41
N GLN A 543 -1.91 9.88 14.21
CA GLN A 543 -0.47 10.14 14.10
C GLN A 543 0.24 9.97 15.46
N GLY A 544 -0.44 10.20 16.59
CA GLY A 544 0.07 9.84 17.92
C GLY A 544 0.21 8.32 18.07
N VAL A 545 -0.82 7.56 17.69
CA VAL A 545 -0.78 6.08 17.71
C VAL A 545 0.28 5.52 16.74
N GLN A 546 0.51 6.15 15.58
CA GLN A 546 1.62 5.84 14.67
C GLN A 546 2.98 6.02 15.37
N GLY A 547 3.18 7.11 16.11
CA GLY A 547 4.39 7.35 16.90
C GLY A 547 4.64 6.30 17.99
N VAL A 548 3.58 5.82 18.66
CA VAL A 548 3.67 4.70 19.62
C VAL A 548 4.16 3.42 18.94
N GLY A 549 3.69 3.15 17.71
CA GLY A 549 4.19 2.04 16.89
C GLY A 549 5.70 2.15 16.65
N SER A 550 6.17 3.31 16.20
CA SER A 550 7.60 3.58 15.98
C SER A 550 8.44 3.37 17.24
N ILE A 551 8.03 3.91 18.39
CA ILE A 551 8.75 3.78 19.68
C ILE A 551 8.87 2.31 20.11
N LEU A 552 7.78 1.54 20.02
CA LEU A 552 7.80 0.13 20.37
C LEU A 552 8.67 -0.70 19.42
N SER A 553 8.75 -0.32 18.15
CA SER A 553 9.62 -1.00 17.18
C SER A 553 11.12 -0.73 17.40
N GLN A 554 11.49 0.50 17.80
CA GLN A 554 12.86 0.86 18.15
C GLN A 554 13.32 0.07 19.39
N LEU A 555 12.50 0.08 20.44
CA LEU A 555 12.73 -0.70 21.67
C LEU A 555 12.81 -2.21 21.42
N LEU A 556 12.02 -2.76 20.49
CA LEU A 556 12.09 -4.17 20.12
C LEU A 556 13.36 -4.48 19.33
N ALA A 557 13.76 -3.62 18.39
CA ALA A 557 14.98 -3.81 17.62
C ALA A 557 16.20 -3.87 18.54
N GLU A 558 16.36 -2.88 19.43
CA GLU A 558 17.41 -2.85 20.44
C GLU A 558 17.41 -4.11 21.33
N LYS A 559 16.24 -4.50 21.85
CA LYS A 559 16.16 -5.56 22.87
C LYS A 559 15.97 -6.99 22.36
N ALA A 560 15.70 -7.20 21.06
CA ALA A 560 15.46 -8.52 20.49
C ALA A 560 16.28 -8.82 19.21
N LEU A 561 16.71 -7.80 18.44
CA LEU A 561 17.59 -8.00 17.28
C LEU A 561 19.07 -7.73 17.59
N PHE A 562 19.36 -6.89 18.59
CA PHE A 562 20.73 -6.49 18.92
C PHE A 562 21.21 -6.92 20.32
N ASN A 563 20.34 -7.49 21.14
CA ASN A 563 20.71 -8.08 22.43
C ASN A 563 21.44 -9.42 22.25
N GLY A 564 22.74 -9.46 22.59
CA GLY A 564 23.49 -10.71 22.78
C GLY A 564 24.72 -10.92 21.90
N ILE A 565 25.03 -10.01 20.96
CA ILE A 565 26.16 -10.19 20.03
C ILE A 565 27.15 -9.02 20.14
N VAL A 566 28.20 -9.22 20.96
CA VAL A 566 29.34 -8.30 21.10
C VAL A 566 30.34 -8.39 19.91
N SER A 567 30.13 -9.35 19.01
CA SER A 567 30.98 -9.59 17.83
C SER A 567 30.16 -9.73 16.56
N SER A 568 29.93 -8.59 15.87
CA SER A 568 29.20 -8.46 14.60
C SER A 568 27.71 -8.87 14.64
N PRO A 569 26.75 -7.92 14.54
CA PRO A 569 25.35 -8.25 14.23
C PRO A 569 25.31 -9.13 13.00
N SER A 570 24.65 -10.29 13.08
CA SER A 570 24.65 -11.19 11.94
C SER A 570 23.89 -10.52 10.80
N LEU A 571 24.52 -10.45 9.62
CA LEU A 571 23.92 -9.80 8.44
C LEU A 571 22.61 -10.51 8.03
N ILE A 572 22.42 -11.73 8.54
CA ILE A 572 21.31 -12.66 8.36
C ILE A 572 20.06 -12.16 9.08
N ASP A 573 20.12 -11.87 10.38
CA ASP A 573 18.94 -11.48 11.19
C ASP A 573 18.26 -10.21 10.62
N VAL A 574 19.08 -9.29 10.13
CA VAL A 574 18.67 -8.07 9.42
C VAL A 574 17.92 -8.39 8.11
N GLN A 575 18.39 -9.37 7.33
CA GLN A 575 17.76 -9.82 6.09
C GLN A 575 16.40 -10.50 6.36
N TRP A 576 16.32 -11.35 7.40
CA TRP A 576 15.04 -11.95 7.84
C TRP A 576 14.03 -10.90 8.32
N THR A 577 14.50 -9.82 8.94
CA THR A 577 13.63 -8.73 9.37
C THR A 577 13.06 -7.94 8.18
N TYR A 578 13.86 -7.69 7.12
CA TYR A 578 13.35 -7.09 5.88
C TYR A 578 12.29 -7.96 5.19
N LEU A 579 12.47 -9.29 5.19
CA LEU A 579 11.47 -10.21 4.67
C LEU A 579 10.16 -10.16 5.46
N ALA A 580 10.26 -10.18 6.80
CA ALA A 580 9.11 -10.11 7.69
C ALA A 580 8.29 -8.83 7.47
N ILE A 581 8.96 -7.68 7.32
CA ILE A 581 8.33 -6.39 6.99
C ILE A 581 7.58 -6.47 5.65
N ALA A 582 8.21 -6.95 4.58
CA ALA A 582 7.58 -6.95 3.26
C ALA A 582 6.41 -7.95 3.14
N LEU A 583 6.49 -9.11 3.81
CA LEU A 583 5.35 -10.03 3.91
C LEU A 583 4.20 -9.43 4.73
N PHE A 584 4.52 -8.64 5.76
CA PHE A 584 3.54 -7.90 6.54
C PHE A 584 2.89 -6.78 5.72
N ASP A 585 3.62 -6.06 4.86
CA ASP A 585 3.06 -5.08 3.93
C ASP A 585 2.08 -5.70 2.93
N VAL A 586 2.38 -6.91 2.42
CA VAL A 586 1.45 -7.66 1.56
C VAL A 586 0.20 -8.09 2.34
N CYS A 587 0.34 -8.54 3.59
CA CYS A 587 -0.79 -8.81 4.48
C CYS A 587 -1.66 -7.56 4.73
N LEU A 588 -1.05 -6.40 4.95
CA LEU A 588 -1.75 -5.11 5.08
C LEU A 588 -2.46 -4.72 3.77
N ALA A 589 -1.83 -4.92 2.62
CA ALA A 589 -2.43 -4.62 1.31
C ALA A 589 -3.63 -5.51 1.01
N LEU A 590 -3.54 -6.81 1.33
CA LEU A 590 -4.65 -7.77 1.24
C LEU A 590 -5.78 -7.41 2.23
N LEU A 591 -5.45 -6.96 3.45
CA LEU A 591 -6.42 -6.49 4.43
C LEU A 591 -7.18 -5.25 3.90
N PHE A 592 -6.47 -4.23 3.40
CA PHE A 592 -7.08 -3.07 2.74
C PHE A 592 -7.94 -3.47 1.54
N TYR A 593 -7.51 -4.49 0.78
CA TYR A 593 -8.24 -5.02 -0.36
C TYR A 593 -9.57 -5.70 0.03
N TYR A 594 -9.63 -6.47 1.12
CA TYR A 594 -10.90 -7.03 1.61
C TYR A 594 -11.75 -6.02 2.39
N MET A 595 -11.16 -4.96 2.94
CA MET A 595 -11.87 -3.96 3.72
C MET A 595 -12.83 -3.10 2.87
N PRO A 596 -14.11 -2.97 3.24
CA PRO A 596 -15.04 -2.04 2.60
C PRO A 596 -14.81 -0.61 3.13
N LEU A 597 -13.70 0.01 2.72
CA LEU A 597 -13.45 1.43 2.98
C LEU A 597 -14.55 2.29 2.32
N PRO A 598 -15.09 3.32 3.00
CA PRO A 598 -15.92 4.33 2.37
C PRO A 598 -15.04 5.25 1.51
N GLU A 599 -15.53 5.61 0.33
CA GLU A 599 -14.83 6.54 -0.57
C GLU A 599 -15.53 7.91 -0.60
N ALA A 600 -14.87 8.92 -1.17
CA ALA A 600 -15.47 10.23 -1.42
C ALA A 600 -15.19 10.67 -2.85
N ASN A 601 -16.25 10.97 -3.59
CA ASN A 601 -16.15 11.49 -4.95
C ASN A 601 -15.82 12.98 -4.95
N ASP A 602 -15.25 13.45 -6.06
CA ASP A 602 -14.94 14.86 -6.32
C ASP A 602 -16.18 15.78 -6.18
N GLN A 603 -17.39 15.24 -6.38
CA GLN A 603 -18.67 15.91 -6.13
C GLN A 603 -19.06 15.96 -4.65
N ASP A 604 -18.92 14.86 -3.89
CA ASP A 604 -19.18 14.87 -2.44
C ASP A 604 -18.27 15.88 -1.72
N LEU A 605 -16.99 15.92 -2.13
CA LEU A 605 -15.98 16.84 -1.59
C LEU A 605 -16.32 18.30 -1.91
N GLN A 606 -16.90 18.58 -3.08
CA GLN A 606 -17.39 19.91 -3.43
C GLN A 606 -18.58 20.31 -2.55
N MET A 607 -19.61 19.46 -2.47
CA MET A 607 -20.79 19.70 -1.62
C MET A 607 -20.42 19.98 -0.17
N GLN A 608 -19.46 19.24 0.41
CA GLN A 608 -18.99 19.51 1.77
C GLN A 608 -18.30 20.89 1.92
N SER A 609 -17.65 21.40 0.88
CA SER A 609 -17.04 22.74 0.90
C SER A 609 -18.06 23.86 0.73
N ASP A 610 -19.15 23.59 0.01
CA ASP A 610 -20.24 24.51 -0.20
C ASP A 610 -21.13 24.59 1.07
N ASP A 611 -21.38 23.45 1.73
CA ASP A 611 -21.98 23.32 3.09
C ASP A 611 -21.21 24.11 4.18
N LEU A 612 -19.92 24.40 3.96
CA LEU A 612 -19.06 25.18 4.86
C LEU A 612 -19.05 26.68 4.54
N GLU A 613 -19.81 27.12 3.53
CA GLU A 613 -19.86 28.50 3.00
C GLU A 613 -18.47 29.05 2.62
N VAL A 614 -17.58 28.20 2.07
CA VAL A 614 -16.25 28.63 1.62
C VAL A 614 -16.31 29.02 0.14
N TRP A 615 -16.53 30.31 -0.11
CA TRP A 615 -16.68 30.86 -1.45
C TRP A 615 -15.38 30.74 -2.26
N HIS A 616 -15.43 30.03 -3.39
CA HIS A 616 -14.25 29.75 -4.23
C HIS A 616 -13.74 30.97 -5.02
N TYR A 617 -14.48 32.07 -4.96
CA TYR A 617 -14.20 33.34 -5.65
C TYR A 617 -13.44 34.33 -4.76
N ASP A 618 -13.30 34.03 -3.47
CA ASP A 618 -12.74 34.99 -2.51
C ASP A 618 -11.28 35.32 -2.83
N THR A 619 -10.97 36.61 -2.89
CA THR A 619 -9.64 37.15 -3.21
C THR A 619 -8.95 37.74 -2.00
N ILE A 620 -7.61 37.75 -2.02
CA ILE A 620 -6.77 38.25 -0.93
C ILE A 620 -5.56 39.03 -1.46
N PHE A 621 -5.26 40.17 -0.84
CA PHE A 621 -4.26 41.20 -1.25
C PHE A 621 -4.48 41.83 -2.64
N SER A 622 -4.91 41.07 -3.65
CA SER A 622 -5.17 41.53 -5.01
C SER A 622 -6.34 40.74 -5.63
N PRO A 623 -7.19 41.34 -6.47
CA PRO A 623 -8.26 40.63 -7.17
C PRO A 623 -7.78 39.49 -8.09
N LYS A 624 -6.48 39.43 -8.41
CA LYS A 624 -5.88 38.33 -9.17
C LYS A 624 -5.54 37.08 -8.33
N ILE A 625 -5.41 37.22 -7.00
CA ILE A 625 -4.97 36.15 -6.09
C ILE A 625 -6.18 35.59 -5.34
N ARG A 626 -6.55 34.33 -5.63
CA ARG A 626 -7.65 33.64 -4.94
C ARG A 626 -7.17 33.03 -3.62
N LEU A 627 -7.96 33.24 -2.57
CA LEU A 627 -7.69 32.79 -1.19
C LEU A 627 -7.32 31.31 -1.11
N ILE A 628 -8.08 30.44 -1.80
CA ILE A 628 -7.84 28.99 -1.82
C ILE A 628 -6.42 28.63 -2.28
N TYR A 629 -5.94 29.24 -3.38
CA TYR A 629 -4.60 28.95 -3.92
C TYR A 629 -3.48 29.49 -3.02
N PHE A 630 -3.67 30.69 -2.46
CA PHE A 630 -2.71 31.28 -1.53
C PHE A 630 -2.62 30.47 -0.22
N SER A 631 -3.78 30.05 0.32
CA SER A 631 -3.88 29.28 1.56
C SER A 631 -3.21 27.91 1.46
N ILE A 632 -3.45 27.16 0.37
CA ILE A 632 -2.77 25.87 0.17
C ILE A 632 -1.28 26.04 -0.16
N GLY A 633 -0.90 27.09 -0.91
CA GLY A 633 0.52 27.39 -1.17
C GLY A 633 1.29 27.71 0.11
N ALA A 634 0.72 28.53 1.00
CA ALA A 634 1.31 28.82 2.30
C ALA A 634 1.33 27.61 3.25
N ALA A 635 0.32 26.73 3.19
CA ALA A 635 0.32 25.47 3.94
C ALA A 635 1.42 24.51 3.46
N VAL A 636 1.56 24.32 2.14
CA VAL A 636 2.62 23.51 1.51
C VAL A 636 4.01 24.07 1.82
N PHE A 637 4.18 25.39 1.80
CA PHE A 637 5.43 26.03 2.20
C PHE A 637 5.77 25.81 3.68
N ALA A 638 4.82 26.01 4.59
CA ALA A 638 5.04 25.77 6.02
C ALA A 638 5.29 24.28 6.34
N GLN A 639 4.64 23.37 5.62
CA GLN A 639 4.87 21.94 5.69
C GLN A 639 6.28 21.57 5.22
N PHE A 640 6.75 22.17 4.12
CA PHE A 640 8.11 21.98 3.59
C PHE A 640 9.17 22.48 4.56
N CYS A 641 8.99 23.69 5.11
CA CYS A 641 9.88 24.24 6.13
C CYS A 641 9.87 23.42 7.43
N TYR A 642 8.71 22.91 7.86
CA TYR A 642 8.62 22.03 9.02
C TYR A 642 9.41 20.72 8.82
N VAL A 643 9.18 19.97 7.72
CA VAL A 643 9.88 18.68 7.53
C VAL A 643 11.37 18.91 7.31
N ALA A 644 11.75 19.97 6.60
CA ALA A 644 13.14 20.40 6.50
C ALA A 644 13.80 20.59 7.88
N ALA A 645 13.13 21.26 8.81
CA ALA A 645 13.66 21.53 10.15
C ALA A 645 13.71 20.28 11.02
N GLN A 646 12.62 19.51 11.05
CA GLN A 646 12.46 18.31 11.89
C GLN A 646 13.39 17.16 11.45
N GLU A 647 13.64 16.96 10.16
CA GLU A 647 14.63 15.98 9.68
C GLU A 647 16.06 16.47 9.91
N SER A 648 16.33 17.77 9.76
CA SER A 648 17.64 18.35 10.10
C SER A 648 17.94 18.19 11.60
N MET A 649 16.97 18.43 12.47
CA MET A 649 17.05 18.15 13.90
C MET A 649 17.33 16.67 14.16
N SER A 650 16.55 15.76 13.57
CA SER A 650 16.68 14.32 13.79
C SER A 650 18.00 13.72 13.31
N VAL A 651 18.62 14.27 12.27
CA VAL A 651 19.93 13.82 11.77
C VAL A 651 21.09 14.30 12.65
N TRP A 652 21.08 15.57 13.08
CA TRP A 652 22.26 16.18 13.72
C TRP A 652 22.31 16.08 15.24
N ILE A 653 21.18 15.83 15.92
CA ILE A 653 21.12 15.77 17.39
C ILE A 653 22.07 14.71 18.00
N GLY A 654 22.18 13.54 17.37
CA GLY A 654 23.04 12.45 17.85
C GLY A 654 24.53 12.81 17.80
N GLN A 655 24.96 13.55 16.77
CA GLN A 655 26.34 14.03 16.65
C GLN A 655 26.61 15.19 17.62
N LEU A 656 25.70 16.17 17.71
CA LEU A 656 25.79 17.30 18.65
C LEU A 656 26.04 16.82 20.09
N LEU A 657 25.25 15.84 20.57
CA LEU A 657 25.42 15.28 21.91
C LEU A 657 26.75 14.54 22.08
N SER A 658 27.25 13.87 21.04
CA SER A 658 28.56 13.18 21.09
C SER A 658 29.75 14.14 21.17
N GLU A 659 29.68 15.30 20.51
CA GLU A 659 30.70 16.36 20.60
C GLU A 659 30.72 17.03 21.97
N LEU A 660 29.55 17.15 22.62
CA LEU A 660 29.38 17.81 23.92
C LEU A 660 29.65 16.90 25.14
N ALA A 661 29.64 15.56 24.98
CA ALA A 661 29.82 14.60 26.06
C ALA A 661 30.90 13.50 25.81
N PRO A 662 32.12 13.83 25.34
CA PRO A 662 33.12 12.85 24.88
C PRO A 662 33.71 11.93 25.98
N ARG A 663 33.27 12.02 27.23
CA ARG A 663 33.76 11.22 28.38
C ARG A 663 32.65 10.76 29.35
N GLY A 664 31.44 10.48 28.85
CA GLY A 664 30.39 9.83 29.65
C GLY A 664 29.77 10.73 30.74
N SER A 665 29.81 12.05 30.57
CA SER A 665 29.20 13.05 31.46
C SER A 665 27.69 13.24 31.25
N ALA A 666 27.11 12.60 30.24
CA ALA A 666 25.68 12.62 29.97
C ALA A 666 24.94 11.62 30.88
N THR A 667 23.82 12.03 31.49
CA THR A 667 23.01 11.13 32.35
C THR A 667 22.21 10.07 31.57
N LEU A 668 22.11 10.21 30.24
CA LEU A 668 21.55 9.22 29.33
C LEU A 668 22.47 9.05 28.12
N SER A 669 22.53 7.83 27.56
CA SER A 669 23.14 7.58 26.25
C SER A 669 22.40 8.35 25.15
N ASN A 670 23.10 8.74 24.08
CA ASN A 670 22.52 9.50 22.96
C ASN A 670 21.29 8.80 22.36
N ASP A 671 21.32 7.48 22.20
CA ASP A 671 20.19 6.70 21.68
C ASP A 671 18.96 6.79 22.62
N ASN A 672 19.18 6.75 23.95
CA ASN A 672 18.12 6.97 24.94
C ASN A 672 17.56 8.40 24.90
N VAL A 673 18.38 9.42 24.63
CA VAL A 673 17.92 10.81 24.49
C VAL A 673 17.03 10.96 23.25
N VAL A 674 17.39 10.33 22.13
CA VAL A 674 16.56 10.31 20.91
C VAL A 674 15.25 9.56 21.14
N LEU A 675 15.28 8.41 21.83
CA LEU A 675 14.08 7.65 22.21
C LEU A 675 13.13 8.46 23.11
N VAL A 676 13.67 9.20 24.09
CA VAL A 676 12.89 10.14 24.92
C VAL A 676 12.36 11.30 24.08
N GLY A 677 13.14 11.81 23.12
CA GLY A 677 12.70 12.79 22.11
C GLY A 677 11.46 12.34 21.35
N HIS A 678 11.52 11.17 20.69
CA HIS A 678 10.38 10.59 19.97
C HIS A 678 9.18 10.28 20.88
N THR A 679 9.42 9.86 22.13
CA THR A 679 8.37 9.67 23.14
C THR A 679 7.65 10.99 23.46
N THR A 680 8.42 12.08 23.61
CA THR A 680 7.88 13.39 23.97
C THR A 680 7.19 14.07 22.77
N PHE A 681 7.73 13.91 21.55
CA PHE A 681 7.08 14.24 20.27
C PHE A 681 5.70 13.55 20.13
N THR A 682 5.64 12.26 20.48
CA THR A 682 4.40 11.47 20.46
C THR A 682 3.40 11.92 21.53
N ALA A 683 3.87 12.24 22.75
CA ALA A 683 3.03 12.83 23.80
C ALA A 683 2.47 14.21 23.37
N GLY A 684 3.28 15.02 22.67
CA GLY A 684 2.86 16.29 22.06
C GLY A 684 1.69 16.11 21.10
N ARG A 685 1.75 15.12 20.19
CA ARG A 685 0.64 14.79 19.28
C ARG A 685 -0.68 14.52 20.04
N PHE A 686 -0.64 13.70 21.09
CA PHE A 686 -1.83 13.41 21.90
C PHE A 686 -2.36 14.64 22.67
N LEU A 687 -1.49 15.41 23.31
CA LEU A 687 -1.89 16.60 24.07
C LEU A 687 -2.50 17.67 23.18
N PHE A 688 -1.82 18.04 22.09
CA PHE A 688 -2.33 19.05 21.16
C PHE A 688 -3.57 18.55 20.40
N GLY A 689 -3.70 17.23 20.19
CA GLY A 689 -4.94 16.59 19.76
C GLY A 689 -6.11 16.93 20.68
N ALA A 690 -5.97 16.64 21.98
CA ALA A 690 -6.99 16.97 22.98
C ALA A 690 -7.27 18.48 23.07
N LEU A 691 -6.25 19.33 22.99
CA LEU A 691 -6.41 20.79 22.99
C LEU A 691 -7.18 21.31 21.78
N CYS A 692 -7.08 20.68 20.60
CA CYS A 692 -7.85 21.05 19.41
C CYS A 692 -9.38 20.89 19.58
N LEU A 693 -9.85 20.19 20.62
CA LEU A 693 -11.28 20.10 20.96
C LEU A 693 -11.80 21.31 21.75
N ILE A 694 -10.90 22.17 22.26
CA ILE A 694 -11.19 23.29 23.16
C ILE A 694 -10.71 24.63 22.56
N ILE A 695 -9.50 24.65 22.00
CA ILE A 695 -8.82 25.83 21.47
C ILE A 695 -8.79 25.72 19.94
N ARG A 696 -9.02 26.85 19.26
CA ARG A 696 -8.99 26.90 17.78
C ARG A 696 -7.62 26.44 17.24
N PRO A 697 -7.56 25.43 16.35
CA PRO A 697 -6.29 24.84 15.90
C PRO A 697 -5.27 25.83 15.32
N ARG A 698 -5.70 26.90 14.61
CA ARG A 698 -4.79 27.95 14.12
C ARG A 698 -4.00 28.67 15.23
N ILE A 699 -4.53 28.76 16.46
CA ILE A 699 -3.87 29.42 17.59
C ILE A 699 -2.83 28.47 18.19
N LEU A 700 -3.23 27.20 18.39
CA LEU A 700 -2.31 26.14 18.80
C LEU A 700 -1.14 26.01 17.81
N LEU A 701 -1.39 26.11 16.50
CA LEU A 701 -0.36 26.06 15.46
C LEU A 701 0.66 27.20 15.58
N LEU A 702 0.21 28.41 15.94
CA LEU A 702 1.10 29.55 16.19
C LEU A 702 1.97 29.31 17.43
N VAL A 703 1.39 28.76 18.49
CA VAL A 703 2.10 28.45 19.75
C VAL A 703 3.19 27.40 19.54
N VAL A 704 2.91 26.32 18.78
CA VAL A 704 3.92 25.27 18.55
C VAL A 704 5.07 25.74 17.66
N PHE A 705 4.82 26.50 16.60
CA PHE A 705 5.89 27.10 15.79
C PHE A 705 6.74 28.08 16.61
N ALA A 706 6.12 28.90 17.48
CA ALA A 706 6.86 29.78 18.38
C ALA A 706 7.71 28.97 19.38
N GLY A 707 7.17 27.88 19.93
CA GLY A 707 7.90 26.93 20.77
C GLY A 707 9.13 26.35 20.06
N CYS A 708 8.98 25.85 18.83
CA CYS A 708 10.09 25.34 18.03
C CYS A 708 11.18 26.41 17.80
N ILE A 709 10.82 27.65 17.46
CA ILE A 709 11.78 28.76 17.30
C ILE A 709 12.53 29.00 18.61
N ILE A 710 11.83 29.07 19.75
CA ILE A 710 12.45 29.30 21.06
C ILE A 710 13.43 28.17 21.42
N PHE A 711 13.01 26.91 21.36
CA PHE A 711 13.85 25.79 21.77
C PHE A 711 14.98 25.48 20.78
N ALA A 712 14.80 25.72 19.47
CA ALA A 712 15.91 25.69 18.52
C ALA A 712 16.92 26.83 18.78
N THR A 713 16.45 28.03 19.13
CA THR A 713 17.32 29.15 19.50
C THR A 713 18.10 28.88 20.79
N LEU A 714 17.46 28.30 21.81
CA LEU A 714 18.15 27.87 23.03
C LEU A 714 19.19 26.77 22.74
N THR A 715 18.84 25.79 21.89
CA THR A 715 19.77 24.72 21.47
C THR A 715 20.99 25.27 20.73
N MET A 716 20.85 26.34 19.93
CA MET A 716 21.97 26.98 19.23
C MET A 716 22.81 27.92 20.12
N ALA A 717 22.16 28.73 20.97
CA ALA A 717 22.77 29.89 21.61
C ALA A 717 23.17 29.69 23.08
N VAL A 718 22.71 28.62 23.74
CA VAL A 718 23.05 28.35 25.15
C VAL A 718 24.22 27.37 25.22
N HIS A 719 25.38 27.86 25.66
CA HIS A 719 26.54 27.02 25.95
C HIS A 719 26.42 26.46 27.37
N THR A 720 25.98 25.20 27.47
CA THR A 720 25.84 24.42 28.71
C THR A 720 26.28 22.97 28.45
N ASP A 721 26.38 22.17 29.51
CA ASP A 721 26.63 20.74 29.40
C ASP A 721 25.61 20.03 28.49
N ALA A 722 25.98 18.88 27.93
CA ALA A 722 25.10 18.07 27.08
C ALA A 722 23.72 17.76 27.69
N ASN A 723 23.63 17.70 29.03
CA ASN A 723 22.38 17.49 29.76
C ASN A 723 21.41 18.70 29.66
N GLY A 724 21.93 19.93 29.57
CA GLY A 724 21.11 21.13 29.34
C GLY A 724 20.64 21.23 27.89
N ILE A 725 21.55 20.97 26.95
CA ILE A 725 21.26 21.00 25.52
C ILE A 725 20.28 19.87 25.13
N SER A 726 20.37 18.68 25.74
CA SER A 726 19.40 17.60 25.55
C SER A 726 18.00 17.95 26.07
N ALA A 727 17.88 18.73 27.15
CA ALA A 727 16.59 19.21 27.64
C ALA A 727 15.91 20.16 26.64
N PHE A 728 16.66 21.08 26.02
CA PHE A 728 16.12 21.93 24.96
C PHE A 728 15.75 21.12 23.70
N ALA A 729 16.55 20.13 23.33
CA ALA A 729 16.27 19.21 22.23
C ALA A 729 14.98 18.39 22.43
N ILE A 730 14.75 17.86 23.63
CA ILE A 730 13.53 17.10 23.97
C ILE A 730 12.29 18.01 23.94
N MET A 731 12.41 19.27 24.36
CA MET A 731 11.33 20.26 24.23
C MET A 731 11.09 20.68 22.77
N LEU A 732 12.12 20.79 21.94
CA LEU A 732 11.97 21.01 20.50
C LEU A 732 11.14 19.89 19.85
N PHE A 733 11.50 18.62 20.11
CA PHE A 733 10.73 17.45 19.67
C PHE A 733 9.26 17.49 20.13
N PHE A 734 8.97 17.91 21.36
CA PHE A 734 7.60 18.03 21.88
C PHE A 734 6.74 19.02 21.07
N PHE A 735 7.29 20.18 20.70
CA PHE A 735 6.60 21.18 19.90
C PHE A 735 6.53 20.84 18.41
N GLU A 736 7.50 20.09 17.87
CA GLU A 736 7.47 19.59 16.49
C GLU A 736 6.32 18.60 16.25
N GLY A 737 6.14 17.63 17.16
CA GLY A 737 5.19 16.52 17.06
C GLY A 737 3.84 16.81 16.41
N PRO A 738 3.08 17.83 16.87
CA PRO A 738 1.76 18.16 16.33
C PRO A 738 1.73 18.99 15.03
N ILE A 739 2.84 19.60 14.59
CA ILE A 739 2.82 20.56 13.48
C ILE A 739 2.35 19.91 12.17
N PHE A 740 2.98 18.81 11.75
CA PHE A 740 2.63 18.11 10.51
C PHE A 740 1.12 17.75 10.45
N PRO A 741 0.54 17.03 11.43
CA PRO A 741 -0.91 16.74 11.43
C PRO A 741 -1.79 18.00 11.37
N MET A 742 -1.40 19.07 12.05
CA MET A 742 -2.18 20.31 12.10
C MET A 742 -2.14 21.07 10.77
N VAL A 743 -0.95 21.31 10.20
CA VAL A 743 -0.81 21.98 8.89
C VAL A 743 -1.55 21.19 7.81
N PHE A 744 -1.44 19.86 7.81
CA PHE A 744 -2.13 19.00 6.85
C PHE A 744 -3.65 19.11 6.98
N ALA A 745 -4.21 18.90 8.19
CA ALA A 745 -5.65 18.92 8.41
C ALA A 745 -6.29 20.31 8.23
N ILE A 746 -5.56 21.39 8.53
CA ILE A 746 -5.99 22.77 8.31
C ILE A 746 -5.93 23.13 6.82
N GLY A 747 -4.85 22.75 6.12
CA GLY A 747 -4.64 23.03 4.69
C GLY A 747 -5.68 22.39 3.76
N LEU A 748 -6.31 21.28 4.16
CA LEU A 748 -7.40 20.65 3.41
C LEU A 748 -8.75 21.38 3.53
N ARG A 749 -8.95 22.30 4.50
CA ARG A 749 -10.27 22.94 4.70
C ARG A 749 -10.64 23.87 3.53
N GLY A 750 -11.87 23.69 3.03
CA GLY A 750 -12.40 24.52 1.94
C GLY A 750 -11.79 24.24 0.57
N MET A 751 -11.13 23.09 0.37
CA MET A 751 -10.53 22.73 -0.92
C MET A 751 -11.52 22.17 -1.95
N GLY A 752 -12.74 21.79 -1.53
CA GLY A 752 -13.77 21.25 -2.42
C GLY A 752 -13.29 20.05 -3.26
N ARG A 753 -13.62 20.06 -4.55
CA ARG A 753 -13.12 19.10 -5.54
C ARG A 753 -11.58 18.95 -5.56
N ARG A 754 -10.83 19.96 -5.10
CA ARG A 754 -9.36 20.00 -5.17
C ARG A 754 -8.67 19.29 -4.01
N THR A 755 -9.41 18.81 -3.01
CA THR A 755 -8.87 18.20 -1.77
C THR A 755 -7.84 17.09 -2.04
N LYS A 756 -8.03 16.26 -3.08
CA LYS A 756 -7.08 15.22 -3.49
C LYS A 756 -5.74 15.76 -4.03
N ILE A 757 -5.76 16.92 -4.68
CA ILE A 757 -4.56 17.61 -5.19
C ILE A 757 -3.86 18.35 -4.05
N ALA A 758 -4.65 18.99 -3.16
CA ALA A 758 -4.13 19.63 -1.96
C ALA A 758 -3.38 18.63 -1.05
N ALA A 759 -3.93 17.43 -0.86
CA ALA A 759 -3.26 16.35 -0.13
C ALA A 759 -1.94 15.91 -0.79
N ALA A 760 -1.91 15.70 -2.11
CA ALA A 760 -0.69 15.34 -2.83
C ALA A 760 0.40 16.42 -2.68
N GLY A 761 0.04 17.71 -2.79
CA GLY A 761 0.97 18.82 -2.56
C GLY A 761 1.49 18.91 -1.12
N LEU A 762 0.64 18.65 -0.13
CA LEU A 762 1.02 18.63 1.30
C LEU A 762 1.92 17.42 1.63
N THR A 763 1.73 16.26 1.01
CA THR A 763 2.66 15.13 1.17
C THR A 763 3.96 15.36 0.40
N ALA A 764 3.91 15.93 -0.81
CA ALA A 764 5.10 16.26 -1.62
C ALA A 764 6.02 17.27 -0.92
N ALA A 765 5.48 18.13 -0.05
CA ALA A 765 6.24 19.07 0.77
C ALA A 765 7.27 18.39 1.70
N ALA A 766 7.09 17.12 2.06
CA ALA A 766 8.03 16.38 2.90
C ALA A 766 9.45 16.28 2.29
N ALA A 767 9.60 16.50 0.97
CA ALA A 767 10.90 16.62 0.32
C ALA A 767 11.81 17.73 0.90
N GLY A 768 11.29 18.65 1.72
CA GLY A 768 12.12 19.58 2.49
C GLY A 768 13.22 18.88 3.31
N GLY A 769 12.94 17.68 3.84
CA GLY A 769 13.91 16.85 4.55
C GLY A 769 15.12 16.39 3.72
N SER A 770 15.08 16.52 2.38
CA SER A 770 16.19 16.09 1.51
C SER A 770 17.31 17.12 1.31
N ILE A 771 17.04 18.41 1.55
CA ILE A 771 17.95 19.50 1.19
C ILE A 771 18.71 20.01 2.42
N PHE A 772 17.99 20.34 3.50
CA PHE A 772 18.54 21.11 4.61
C PHE A 772 19.52 20.36 5.52
N PRO A 773 19.47 19.01 5.67
CA PRO A 773 20.56 18.28 6.32
C PRO A 773 21.92 18.46 5.62
N PHE A 774 21.96 18.59 4.28
CA PHE A 774 23.18 18.92 3.55
C PHE A 774 23.63 20.38 3.75
N VAL A 775 22.70 21.32 3.97
CA VAL A 775 23.03 22.72 4.30
C VAL A 775 23.72 22.80 5.66
N MET A 776 23.25 22.04 6.65
CA MET A 776 23.93 21.95 7.96
C MET A 776 25.31 21.28 7.85
N LEU A 777 25.46 20.20 7.07
CA LEU A 777 26.78 19.60 6.78
C LEU A 777 27.73 20.59 6.09
N ALA A 778 27.23 21.44 5.19
CA ALA A 778 28.04 22.46 4.54
C ALA A 778 28.53 23.52 5.54
N ILE A 779 27.66 23.99 6.45
CA ILE A 779 28.02 24.94 7.51
C ILE A 779 29.05 24.34 8.48
N GLN A 780 28.89 23.09 8.90
CA GLN A 780 29.85 22.37 9.75
C GLN A 780 31.23 22.17 9.09
N ARG A 781 31.31 22.24 7.76
CA ARG A 781 32.58 22.17 7.00
C ARG A 781 33.23 23.54 6.78
N LEU A 782 32.56 24.64 7.12
CA LEU A 782 33.18 25.97 7.14
C LEU A 782 34.05 26.09 8.40
N GLN A 783 35.27 26.60 8.24
CA GLN A 783 36.16 26.85 9.37
C GLN A 783 35.49 27.78 10.40
N HIS A 784 35.82 27.57 11.68
CA HIS A 784 35.31 28.28 12.86
C HIS A 784 33.83 28.05 13.26
N HIS A 785 33.07 27.18 12.59
CA HIS A 785 31.67 26.91 12.95
C HIS A 785 31.50 25.54 13.64
N THR A 786 30.67 25.48 14.68
CA THR A 786 30.37 24.26 15.43
C THR A 786 29.09 23.57 14.94
N THR A 787 28.91 22.29 15.26
CA THR A 787 27.64 21.58 15.05
C THR A 787 26.48 22.28 15.76
N GLN A 788 26.72 22.84 16.96
CA GLN A 788 25.74 23.66 17.67
C GLN A 788 25.31 24.89 16.86
N TYR A 789 26.24 25.62 16.23
CA TYR A 789 25.92 26.78 15.39
C TYR A 789 25.04 26.42 14.19
N SER A 790 25.21 25.22 13.60
CA SER A 790 24.45 24.81 12.41
C SER A 790 22.92 24.76 12.61
N TYR A 791 22.44 24.78 13.87
CA TYR A 791 21.03 24.94 14.22
C TYR A 791 20.42 26.29 13.78
N CYS A 792 21.23 27.26 13.33
CA CYS A 792 20.75 28.47 12.65
C CYS A 792 19.82 28.14 11.46
N VAL A 793 20.05 27.02 10.77
CA VAL A 793 19.20 26.52 9.68
C VAL A 793 17.82 26.10 10.21
N VAL A 794 17.77 25.37 11.32
CA VAL A 794 16.54 24.90 11.98
C VAL A 794 15.69 26.10 12.43
N ILE A 795 16.32 27.11 13.04
CA ILE A 795 15.66 28.36 13.44
C ILE A 795 15.09 29.10 12.23
N ALA A 796 15.88 29.29 11.18
CA ALA A 796 15.46 29.98 9.96
C ALA A 796 14.28 29.29 9.26
N LEU A 797 14.26 27.95 9.27
CA LEU A 797 13.16 27.15 8.71
C LEU A 797 11.87 27.29 9.53
N PHE A 798 11.91 27.22 10.86
CA PHE A 798 10.71 27.47 11.67
C PHE A 798 10.24 28.93 11.57
N ALA A 799 11.17 29.89 11.48
CA ALA A 799 10.87 31.31 11.25
C ALA A 799 10.29 31.60 9.85
N ALA A 800 10.58 30.77 8.85
CA ALA A 800 9.89 30.79 7.56
C ALA A 800 8.49 30.14 7.65
N GLY A 801 8.38 28.97 8.30
CA GLY A 801 7.13 28.22 8.41
C GLY A 801 6.04 28.91 9.25
N ILE A 802 6.43 29.66 10.29
CA ILE A 802 5.49 30.42 11.15
C ILE A 802 4.70 31.49 10.39
N PHE A 803 5.13 31.87 9.17
CA PHE A 803 4.35 32.70 8.26
C PHE A 803 2.90 32.20 8.09
N TYR A 804 2.70 30.88 7.96
CA TYR A 804 1.36 30.31 7.74
C TYR A 804 0.41 30.51 8.93
N PRO A 805 0.73 30.11 10.18
CA PRO A 805 -0.13 30.42 11.32
C PRO A 805 -0.26 31.92 11.60
N ILE A 806 0.74 32.76 11.32
CA ILE A 806 0.61 34.22 11.41
C ILE A 806 -0.46 34.70 10.42
N TYR A 807 -0.34 34.33 9.14
CA TYR A 807 -1.32 34.62 8.08
C TYR A 807 -2.74 34.18 8.47
N LEU A 808 -2.92 32.94 8.93
CA LEU A 808 -4.22 32.41 9.37
C LEU A 808 -4.80 33.17 10.57
N ASN A 809 -3.96 33.69 11.47
CA ASN A 809 -4.42 34.48 12.61
C ASN A 809 -4.63 35.96 12.27
N MET A 810 -3.99 36.52 11.24
CA MET A 810 -4.18 37.92 10.83
C MET A 810 -5.36 38.11 9.88
N ALA A 811 -5.46 37.34 8.79
CA ALA A 811 -6.41 37.60 7.71
C ALA A 811 -7.84 37.09 8.02
N PRO A 812 -8.89 37.95 8.11
CA PRO A 812 -10.24 37.51 8.49
C PRO A 812 -10.86 36.49 7.53
N LYS A 813 -10.65 36.65 6.22
CA LYS A 813 -11.10 35.67 5.21
C LYS A 813 -10.47 34.29 5.42
N ALA A 814 -9.16 34.25 5.74
CA ALA A 814 -8.44 33.01 6.02
C ALA A 814 -8.99 32.32 7.29
N ARG A 815 -9.22 33.08 8.38
CA ARG A 815 -9.90 32.58 9.59
C ARG A 815 -11.24 31.91 9.24
N ASN A 816 -12.06 32.55 8.40
CA ASN A 816 -13.39 32.05 8.03
C ASN A 816 -13.36 30.78 7.14
N GLN A 817 -12.27 30.56 6.38
CA GLN A 817 -12.02 29.32 5.65
C GLN A 817 -11.60 28.17 6.59
N VAL A 818 -10.70 28.46 7.55
CA VAL A 818 -10.05 27.40 8.35
C VAL A 818 -10.70 27.11 9.69
N ASP A 819 -11.55 27.99 10.24
CA ASP A 819 -12.16 27.76 11.55
C ASP A 819 -13.21 26.62 11.50
N PRO A 820 -13.20 25.70 12.48
CA PRO A 820 -14.16 24.60 12.54
C PRO A 820 -15.57 25.12 12.88
N ARG A 821 -16.42 25.32 11.86
CA ARG A 821 -17.84 25.63 12.04
C ARG A 821 -18.60 24.41 12.61
N PRO A 822 -19.50 24.59 13.59
CA PRO A 822 -20.42 23.52 13.99
C PRO A 822 -21.46 23.30 12.89
N MET A 823 -21.59 22.07 12.38
CA MET A 823 -22.69 21.74 11.47
C MET A 823 -24.04 21.92 12.17
N VAL A 824 -25.02 22.52 11.48
CA VAL A 824 -26.37 22.77 12.01
C VAL A 824 -27.14 21.45 12.16
N ALA A 825 -27.04 20.80 13.33
CA ALA A 825 -27.74 19.55 13.62
C ALA A 825 -27.95 19.31 15.13
N GLY A 826 -29.09 19.76 15.67
CA GLY A 826 -29.61 19.33 16.99
C GLY A 826 -29.02 20.00 18.24
N PRO A 827 -29.69 19.88 19.40
CA PRO A 827 -29.27 20.50 20.65
C PRO A 827 -28.01 19.82 21.23
N PRO A 828 -27.12 20.55 21.95
CA PRO A 828 -25.70 20.27 21.82
C PRO A 828 -25.02 19.72 23.09
N ILE A 829 -23.87 19.07 22.88
CA ILE A 829 -22.91 18.65 23.91
C ILE A 829 -22.11 19.88 24.43
N GLN A 830 -22.81 20.94 24.84
CA GLN A 830 -22.22 22.17 25.42
C GLN A 830 -22.22 22.19 26.94
N LYS A 831 -22.87 21.22 27.61
CA LYS A 831 -23.03 21.18 29.08
C LYS A 831 -21.72 21.02 29.87
N ILE A 832 -20.60 20.66 29.23
CA ILE A 832 -19.29 20.52 29.88
C ILE A 832 -18.52 21.85 29.85
N GLY A 833 -18.28 22.43 28.67
CA GLY A 833 -17.57 23.71 28.54
C GLY A 833 -18.25 24.85 29.32
N ARG A 834 -19.58 24.93 29.29
CA ARG A 834 -20.34 25.95 30.04
C ARG A 834 -20.28 25.76 31.56
N LYS A 835 -19.97 24.55 32.06
CA LYS A 835 -19.70 24.31 33.49
C LYS A 835 -18.29 24.78 33.88
N LEU A 836 -17.27 24.50 33.06
CA LEU A 836 -15.91 25.01 33.33
C LEU A 836 -15.85 26.54 33.34
N SER A 837 -16.51 27.24 32.40
CA SER A 837 -16.52 28.70 32.40
C SER A 837 -17.20 29.30 33.65
N ILE A 838 -18.22 28.63 34.19
CA ILE A 838 -18.87 29.05 35.45
C ILE A 838 -17.94 28.81 36.66
N ILE A 839 -17.14 27.74 36.66
CA ILE A 839 -16.15 27.46 37.70
C ILE A 839 -15.00 28.49 37.67
N VAL A 840 -14.48 28.81 36.48
CA VAL A 840 -13.44 29.84 36.30
C VAL A 840 -13.94 31.21 36.74
N ASN A 841 -15.16 31.60 36.35
CA ASN A 841 -15.74 32.88 36.80
C ASN A 841 -16.01 32.92 38.31
N LYS A 842 -16.32 31.78 38.95
CA LYS A 842 -16.41 31.72 40.43
C LYS A 842 -15.05 31.87 41.10
N LEU A 843 -13.99 31.29 40.55
CA LEU A 843 -12.62 31.44 41.07
C LEU A 843 -12.10 32.88 40.93
N GLY A 844 -12.45 33.58 39.85
CA GLY A 844 -12.12 35.00 39.68
C GLY A 844 -12.87 35.96 40.60
N SER A 845 -13.92 35.50 41.29
CA SER A 845 -14.84 36.34 42.08
C SER A 845 -14.48 36.48 43.56
N VAL A 846 -13.42 35.84 44.04
CA VAL A 846 -13.03 35.82 45.48
C VAL A 846 -12.11 37.00 45.84
N GLY A 847 -11.70 37.81 44.86
CA GLY A 847 -10.59 38.75 44.96
C GLY A 847 -10.90 40.25 44.87
N ASN A 848 -12.07 40.74 45.33
CA ASN A 848 -12.20 42.17 45.67
C ASN A 848 -13.38 42.47 46.62
N GLY A 849 -13.29 43.57 47.38
CA GLY A 849 -14.32 43.97 48.33
C GLY A 849 -14.48 45.49 48.47
N LYS A 850 -15.62 45.90 49.06
CA LYS A 850 -16.16 47.28 49.21
C LYS A 850 -16.81 47.86 47.94
N GLY A 851 -18.03 48.39 48.11
CA GLY A 851 -18.83 49.06 47.07
C GLY A 851 -20.29 48.57 47.05
N SER A 852 -21.25 49.47 47.31
CA SER A 852 -22.70 49.18 47.42
C SER A 852 -23.48 50.49 47.22
N PRO A 853 -24.79 50.52 46.85
CA PRO A 853 -25.66 49.47 46.32
C PRO A 853 -26.28 49.81 44.93
N GLY A 854 -27.01 48.88 44.30
CA GLY A 854 -27.85 49.17 43.13
C GLY A 854 -28.70 47.97 42.66
N LEU A 855 -30.03 48.14 42.59
CA LEU A 855 -31.02 47.16 42.10
C LEU A 855 -31.61 47.61 40.74
N PRO A 856 -32.39 46.78 40.01
CA PRO A 856 -32.37 45.31 39.89
C PRO A 856 -32.28 44.85 38.42
N ILE A 857 -32.18 43.53 38.18
CA ILE A 857 -32.36 42.93 36.84
C ILE A 857 -33.83 42.53 36.65
N VAL A 858 -34.44 42.91 35.53
CA VAL A 858 -35.80 42.50 35.14
C VAL A 858 -35.72 41.23 34.27
N GLU A 859 -36.33 40.14 34.72
CA GLU A 859 -36.37 38.86 34.00
C GLU A 859 -37.64 38.74 33.14
N HIS A 860 -37.56 39.18 31.87
CA HIS A 860 -38.71 39.09 30.96
C HIS A 860 -38.86 37.68 30.36
N ARG A 861 -39.95 37.01 30.76
CA ARG A 861 -40.30 35.63 30.39
C ARG A 861 -41.35 35.61 29.28
N GLU A 862 -40.93 35.61 28.02
CA GLU A 862 -41.87 35.53 26.90
C GLU A 862 -42.25 34.08 26.54
N ARG A 863 -43.53 33.90 26.21
CA ARG A 863 -44.13 32.64 25.76
C ARG A 863 -44.34 32.68 24.25
N SER A 864 -44.13 31.54 23.61
CA SER A 864 -44.48 31.31 22.20
C SER A 864 -45.97 31.58 21.90
N ARG A 865 -46.26 32.37 20.86
CA ARG A 865 -47.49 32.26 20.06
C ARG A 865 -47.31 32.75 18.63
N GLN A 866 -48.09 32.12 17.75
CA GLN A 866 -48.52 32.52 16.39
C GLN A 866 -47.49 33.12 15.41
N ARG A 867 -47.29 32.37 14.31
CA ARG A 867 -47.06 32.94 12.99
C ARG A 867 -48.38 33.52 12.49
N GLU A 868 -48.40 34.78 12.05
CA GLU A 868 -49.38 35.29 11.07
C GLU A 868 -48.88 36.64 10.51
N SER A 869 -49.47 37.07 9.38
CA SER A 869 -49.25 38.35 8.67
C SER A 869 -47.80 38.85 8.49
N LEU A 870 -47.26 38.68 7.28
CA LEU A 870 -46.54 39.76 6.59
C LEU A 870 -46.53 39.46 5.08
N GLY A 871 -47.58 39.91 4.39
CA GLY A 871 -47.74 39.79 2.95
C GLY A 871 -48.62 40.93 2.43
N SER A 872 -48.15 41.58 1.36
CA SER A 872 -48.85 42.57 0.53
C SER A 872 -49.67 43.65 1.24
N GLU A 873 -49.11 44.86 1.29
CA GLU A 873 -49.90 46.07 0.96
C GLU A 873 -49.03 46.98 0.09
N VAL A 874 -49.38 47.08 -1.20
CA VAL A 874 -48.81 48.01 -2.18
C VAL A 874 -49.97 48.52 -3.04
N GLY A 875 -50.17 49.83 -2.99
CA GLY A 875 -51.30 50.56 -3.59
C GLY A 875 -51.51 51.83 -2.75
N SER A 876 -51.81 52.99 -3.32
CA SER A 876 -52.18 53.29 -4.71
C SER A 876 -51.73 54.69 -5.11
N VAL A 877 -51.46 54.89 -6.41
CA VAL A 877 -51.86 56.06 -7.20
C VAL A 877 -52.10 55.56 -8.63
N GLU A 878 -53.25 55.92 -9.20
CA GLU A 878 -53.69 55.80 -10.61
C GLU A 878 -53.57 54.44 -11.33
#